data_AF-A0A3A4ART1-F1
#
_entry.id   AF-A0A3A4ART1-F1
#
_cell.length_a   1.000
_cell.length_b   1.000
_cell.length_c   1.000
_cell.angle_alpha   90.00
_cell.angle_beta   90.00
_cell.angle_gamma   90.00
#
_symmetry.space_group_name_H-M   'P 1'
#
loop_
_entity.id
_entity.type
_entity.pdbx_description
1 polymer ?
#
loop_
_entity_poly.entity_id
_entity_poly.type
_entity_poly.pdbx_seq_one_letter_code
_entity_poly.pdbx_strand_id
1 'polypeptide(L)'
;MPGLPGTRRLRRRPLRAPVPPRLRLRQPERVLPRPLPPDLPHPRHAQGRPRPARKGALIPPTRRIPDHVFTALSTGAGGAEAIRLLADLELTRTLLLLRALALHPTPPPHTPPSLAYDLLSDVQSHAPAAVEAVLRHPSVAAWAHRTATSLTSAPSAAPHGPPERAHRSPAGYGDAAPARTPLGQGSAIGDPGLRPGGNGGTAGGNGGAASGGNGGYGGYGGYGGYGGAARDREAGSARGSGARRSPRRGPGPAAPPYDGGPGPESAPGDAPGGARTPAGAWPYGGDVGLSREEAWALGPGMLGAVAAGAAIRGRVRCEVRVPVVRGRAMLPSVGEADFGEASPGEVRWATARTAGGGAEIHCAGMRVVVPAEPGRDGPGWRALRTLEAAARPRDGGMALSVVLDDLDPHRVHDLEGAAGRVPDEQVRRWRELLTPAWETLVRLHRGTAEEIAGAVRALTPLVSTPAHQLSATAPEAFGAVALSLPRDSLTLALTLAHEVQHAKLAALAHAVRLTEPDDGTRYYAPWRDDPRPLHALLQGTYAHLGVLSFWGRQRGHETGGARARADTEFARWRLAVAGALDALTGSGRLTPAGERFAAGMRATLRRWMADTVPVTAASRADTRAARHRRAWESRNR
;
A
#
# COMPACT_ATOMS: atom_id res chain seq x y z
N MET A 1 26.15 27.08 47.03
CA MET A 1 27.54 27.55 47.22
C MET A 1 28.47 26.82 46.24
N PRO A 2 29.53 27.47 45.75
CA PRO A 2 30.05 27.42 44.38
C PRO A 2 31.52 26.94 44.29
N GLY A 3 32.11 26.94 43.09
CA GLY A 3 33.55 27.21 42.93
C GLY A 3 34.34 26.30 41.98
N LEU A 4 34.42 26.67 40.70
CA LEU A 4 35.58 26.41 39.83
C LEU A 4 36.72 27.39 40.21
N PRO A 5 38.02 27.05 40.08
CA PRO A 5 38.78 27.13 38.81
C PRO A 5 39.89 26.04 38.70
N GLY A 6 40.64 25.77 37.63
CA GLY A 6 40.88 26.39 36.34
C GLY A 6 42.26 25.91 35.82
N THR A 7 42.26 25.18 34.70
CA THR A 7 43.30 25.07 33.64
C THR A 7 44.77 24.72 33.97
N ARG A 8 45.31 23.67 33.31
CA ARG A 8 46.47 23.78 32.37
C ARG A 8 46.79 22.44 31.66
N ARG A 9 46.53 22.45 30.33
CA ARG A 9 47.28 21.86 29.20
C ARG A 9 47.97 20.49 29.38
N LEU A 10 47.44 19.43 28.76
CA LEU A 10 48.26 18.34 28.20
C LEU A 10 47.78 17.93 26.80
N ARG A 11 48.75 17.83 25.89
CA ARG A 11 48.61 17.63 24.44
C ARG A 11 48.27 16.16 24.12
N ARG A 12 47.42 15.97 23.09
CA ARG A 12 47.14 14.67 22.46
C ARG A 12 48.38 14.17 21.69
N ARG A 13 48.72 12.89 21.83
CA ARG A 13 49.56 12.11 20.89
C ARG A 13 48.84 10.79 20.57
N PRO A 14 48.65 10.42 19.29
CA PRO A 14 48.06 9.13 18.92
C PRO A 14 49.10 8.01 19.04
N LEU A 15 48.74 6.95 19.77
CA LEU A 15 49.49 5.70 19.88
C LEU A 15 49.36 4.89 18.58
N ARG A 16 50.49 4.50 17.99
CA ARG A 16 50.56 3.52 16.89
C ARG A 16 50.46 2.10 17.46
N ALA A 17 49.64 1.26 16.82
CA ALA A 17 49.56 -0.16 17.12
C ALA A 17 50.82 -0.93 16.66
N PRO A 18 51.32 -1.92 17.41
CA PRO A 18 52.47 -2.74 17.01
C PRO A 18 52.02 -3.93 16.15
N VAL A 19 52.60 -4.06 14.94
CA VAL A 19 52.48 -5.25 14.10
C VAL A 19 53.73 -6.12 14.30
N PRO A 20 53.61 -7.42 14.63
CA PRO A 20 54.74 -8.32 14.80
C PRO A 20 55.46 -8.64 13.47
N PRO A 21 56.79 -8.83 13.48
CA PRO A 21 57.54 -9.19 12.28
C PRO A 21 57.52 -10.70 12.06
N ARG A 22 57.54 -11.09 10.77
CA ARG A 22 57.78 -12.44 10.20
C ARG A 22 56.53 -13.21 9.76
N LEU A 23 56.10 -12.97 8.52
CA LEU A 23 55.72 -14.03 7.59
C LEU A 23 56.02 -13.54 6.17
N ARG A 24 56.92 -14.29 5.51
CA ARG A 24 57.36 -14.06 4.12
C ARG A 24 56.28 -14.58 3.18
N LEU A 25 55.73 -13.71 2.33
CA LEU A 25 55.04 -14.11 1.10
C LEU A 25 55.82 -13.54 -0.10
N ARG A 26 55.99 -14.39 -1.11
CA ARG A 26 56.91 -14.26 -2.24
C ARG A 26 56.61 -13.06 -3.14
N GLN A 27 57.67 -12.51 -3.74
CA GLN A 27 57.61 -11.45 -4.74
C GLN A 27 56.89 -11.88 -6.04
N PRO A 28 56.35 -10.91 -6.79
CA PRO A 28 55.66 -11.09 -8.08
C PRO A 28 56.66 -11.23 -9.24
N GLU A 29 56.30 -12.06 -10.24
CA GLU A 29 57.01 -12.05 -11.51
C GLU A 29 56.70 -10.80 -12.34
N ARG A 30 57.74 -10.35 -13.04
CA ARG A 30 57.92 -9.07 -13.72
C ARG A 30 57.23 -9.06 -15.09
N VAL A 31 56.66 -7.91 -15.48
CA VAL A 31 57.05 -7.19 -16.72
C VAL A 31 56.98 -5.68 -16.43
N LEU A 32 58.09 -4.99 -16.67
CA LEU A 32 58.34 -3.53 -16.56
C LEU A 32 58.34 -2.92 -17.99
N PRO A 33 58.13 -1.59 -18.22
CA PRO A 33 59.15 -0.58 -17.87
C PRO A 33 58.66 0.83 -17.45
N ARG A 34 59.45 1.40 -16.53
CA ARG A 34 59.50 2.80 -16.01
C ARG A 34 60.04 3.80 -17.07
N PRO A 35 60.26 5.11 -16.77
CA PRO A 35 59.68 6.03 -15.75
C PRO A 35 59.30 7.42 -16.32
N LEU A 36 58.47 8.23 -15.63
CA LEU A 36 58.55 9.70 -15.77
C LEU A 36 58.40 10.42 -14.40
N PRO A 37 59.04 11.59 -14.23
CA PRO A 37 59.51 12.16 -12.96
C PRO A 37 58.55 13.27 -12.42
N PRO A 38 58.87 13.98 -11.30
CA PRO A 38 57.92 14.51 -10.32
C PRO A 38 57.19 15.80 -10.73
N ASP A 39 56.05 16.04 -10.08
CA ASP A 39 55.19 17.22 -10.21
C ASP A 39 55.94 18.56 -10.08
N LEU A 40 55.57 19.51 -10.95
CA LEU A 40 55.82 20.95 -10.83
C LEU A 40 54.51 21.73 -11.18
N PRO A 41 54.37 22.98 -10.72
CA PRO A 41 53.27 23.42 -9.87
C PRO A 41 52.03 23.94 -10.60
N HIS A 42 50.91 23.86 -9.88
CA HIS A 42 49.60 24.43 -10.22
C HIS A 42 49.68 25.94 -10.57
N PRO A 43 49.08 26.41 -11.68
CA PRO A 43 48.87 27.84 -11.89
C PRO A 43 47.78 28.36 -10.93
N ARG A 44 48.11 29.46 -10.23
CA ARG A 44 47.20 30.14 -9.31
C ARG A 44 46.08 30.87 -10.07
N HIS A 45 44.85 30.49 -9.73
CA HIS A 45 43.61 31.26 -9.66
C HIS A 45 43.17 32.15 -10.86
N ALA A 46 42.11 31.69 -11.52
CA ALA A 46 40.96 32.56 -11.82
C ALA A 46 39.83 32.20 -10.83
N GLN A 47 39.24 33.23 -10.20
CA GLN A 47 38.24 33.13 -9.14
C GLN A 47 36.94 32.47 -9.64
N GLY A 48 36.82 31.15 -9.44
CA GLY A 48 35.55 30.43 -9.53
C GLY A 48 34.91 30.32 -8.14
N ARG A 49 33.63 30.68 -8.04
CA ARG A 49 32.79 30.54 -6.83
C ARG A 49 33.01 29.18 -6.14
N PRO A 50 33.06 29.11 -4.80
CA PRO A 50 33.26 27.84 -4.10
C PRO A 50 32.07 26.90 -4.40
N ARG A 51 32.37 25.74 -5.02
CA ARG A 51 31.45 24.60 -5.04
C ARG A 51 31.31 24.10 -3.60
N PRO A 52 30.09 23.98 -3.04
CA PRO A 52 29.93 23.42 -1.71
C PRO A 52 30.38 21.95 -1.72
N ALA A 53 31.08 21.55 -0.66
CA ALA A 53 31.48 20.17 -0.44
C ALA A 53 30.24 19.26 -0.47
N ARG A 54 30.31 18.14 -1.22
CA ARG A 54 29.31 17.07 -1.16
C ARG A 54 29.18 16.61 0.30
N LYS A 55 28.11 17.04 0.97
CA LYS A 55 27.74 16.56 2.30
C LYS A 55 27.27 15.11 2.19
N GLY A 56 27.51 14.34 3.25
CA GLY A 56 27.51 12.87 3.28
C GLY A 56 26.32 12.22 2.59
N ALA A 57 26.61 11.28 1.69
CA ALA A 57 25.58 10.41 1.13
C ALA A 57 24.88 9.64 2.25
N LEU A 58 23.55 9.56 2.20
CA LEU A 58 22.76 8.57 2.94
C LEU A 58 23.26 7.17 2.55
N ILE A 59 24.13 6.57 3.36
CA ILE A 59 24.55 5.17 3.22
C ILE A 59 23.73 4.35 4.22
N PRO A 60 22.80 3.49 3.77
CA PRO A 60 22.00 2.69 4.69
C PRO A 60 22.85 1.54 5.29
N PRO A 61 22.69 1.23 6.58
CA PRO A 61 23.29 0.03 7.17
C PRO A 61 22.57 -1.23 6.67
N THR A 62 23.32 -2.28 6.31
CA THR A 62 22.74 -3.60 6.03
C THR A 62 22.33 -4.27 7.34
N ARG A 63 21.02 -4.42 7.57
CA ARG A 63 20.50 -5.08 8.79
C ARG A 63 19.96 -6.47 8.46
N ARG A 64 20.47 -7.48 9.16
CA ARG A 64 19.87 -8.83 9.17
C ARG A 64 18.79 -8.90 10.24
N ILE A 65 17.78 -9.73 10.02
CA ILE A 65 16.74 -10.01 11.03
C ILE A 65 17.33 -10.98 12.05
N PRO A 66 17.42 -10.60 13.34
CA PRO A 66 17.89 -11.52 14.38
C PRO A 66 16.95 -12.73 14.52
N ASP A 67 17.50 -13.90 14.86
CA ASP A 67 16.73 -15.15 14.97
C ASP A 67 15.60 -15.08 16.00
N HIS A 68 15.79 -14.36 17.12
CA HIS A 68 14.75 -14.17 18.13
C HIS A 68 13.59 -13.33 17.60
N VAL A 69 13.88 -12.30 16.78
CA VAL A 69 12.85 -11.48 16.12
C VAL A 69 12.11 -12.30 15.06
N PHE A 70 12.84 -13.07 14.24
CA PHE A 70 12.23 -13.97 13.25
C PHE A 70 11.30 -14.99 13.92
N THR A 71 11.75 -15.59 15.03
CA THR A 71 10.95 -16.53 15.82
C THR A 71 9.72 -15.84 16.41
N ALA A 72 9.84 -14.65 16.99
CA ALA A 72 8.70 -13.90 17.51
C ALA A 72 7.68 -13.56 16.41
N LEU A 73 8.14 -13.08 15.25
CA LEU A 73 7.31 -12.82 14.08
C LEU A 73 6.57 -14.09 13.64
N SER A 74 7.23 -15.25 13.57
CA SER A 74 6.59 -16.50 13.14
C SER A 74 5.35 -16.90 13.96
N THR A 75 5.22 -16.40 15.19
CA THR A 75 4.09 -16.70 16.07
C THR A 75 2.86 -15.81 15.84
N GLY A 76 2.94 -14.82 14.94
CA GLY A 76 1.93 -13.76 14.78
C GLY A 76 2.15 -12.55 15.69
N ALA A 77 3.20 -12.57 16.51
CA ALA A 77 3.60 -11.51 17.43
C ALA A 77 4.83 -10.75 16.88
N GLY A 78 5.69 -10.24 17.77
CA GLY A 78 6.90 -9.50 17.45
C GLY A 78 7.05 -8.22 18.28
N GLY A 79 5.92 -7.60 18.64
CA GLY A 79 5.90 -6.40 19.48
C GLY A 79 6.63 -5.20 18.85
N ALA A 80 6.89 -4.18 19.68
CA ALA A 80 7.50 -2.94 19.21
C ALA A 80 8.92 -3.11 18.62
N GLU A 81 9.71 -4.07 19.13
CA GLU A 81 11.07 -4.32 18.63
C GLU A 81 11.05 -4.80 17.17
N ALA A 82 10.23 -5.82 16.87
CA ALA A 82 10.12 -6.36 15.52
C ALA A 82 9.62 -5.30 14.54
N ILE A 83 8.60 -4.52 14.93
CA ILE A 83 8.08 -3.45 14.09
C ILE A 83 9.12 -2.36 13.82
N ARG A 84 9.89 -1.94 14.82
CA ARG A 84 10.97 -0.96 14.60
C ARG A 84 12.00 -1.50 13.61
N LEU A 85 12.36 -2.78 13.72
CA LEU A 85 13.30 -3.41 12.80
C LEU A 85 12.75 -3.47 11.37
N LEU A 86 11.50 -3.91 11.18
CA LEU A 86 10.84 -3.93 9.87
C LEU A 86 10.71 -2.52 9.27
N ALA A 87 10.28 -1.54 10.08
CA ALA A 87 10.19 -0.15 9.63
C ALA A 87 11.54 0.44 9.22
N ASP A 88 12.64 0.05 9.88
CA ASP A 88 14.00 0.47 9.51
C ASP A 88 14.48 -0.22 8.21
N LEU A 89 14.08 -1.46 7.96
CA LEU A 89 14.32 -2.16 6.69
C LEU A 89 13.59 -1.48 5.53
N GLU A 90 12.32 -1.14 5.73
CA GLU A 90 11.51 -0.43 4.72
C GLU A 90 12.04 0.98 4.45
N LEU A 91 12.46 1.71 5.49
CA LEU A 91 13.13 3.00 5.28
C LEU A 91 14.43 2.86 4.48
N THR A 92 15.22 1.82 4.78
CA THR A 92 16.46 1.51 4.03
C THR A 92 16.15 1.21 2.55
N ARG A 93 15.12 0.41 2.28
CA ARG A 93 14.66 0.11 0.93
C ARG A 93 14.25 1.40 0.20
N THR A 94 13.43 2.24 0.82
CA THR A 94 13.01 3.53 0.25
C THR A 94 14.22 4.39 -0.10
N LEU A 95 15.19 4.54 0.82
CA LEU A 95 16.41 5.31 0.56
C LEU A 95 17.23 4.79 -0.64
N LEU A 96 17.35 3.47 -0.79
CA LEU A 96 18.02 2.86 -1.94
C LEU A 96 17.27 3.13 -3.25
N LEU A 97 15.94 3.04 -3.24
CA LEU A 97 15.10 3.38 -4.40
C LEU A 97 15.26 4.86 -4.76
N LEU A 98 15.18 5.78 -3.78
CA LEU A 98 15.38 7.21 -4.04
C LEU A 98 16.76 7.50 -4.61
N ARG A 99 17.81 6.82 -4.12
CA ARG A 99 19.16 6.96 -4.65
C ARG A 99 19.27 6.45 -6.08
N ALA A 100 18.62 5.32 -6.41
CA ALA A 100 18.55 4.84 -7.79
C ALA A 100 17.84 5.85 -8.69
N LEU A 101 16.70 6.40 -8.26
CA LEU A 101 15.96 7.45 -8.98
C LEU A 101 16.78 8.74 -9.16
N ALA A 102 17.56 9.13 -8.16
CA ALA A 102 18.43 10.30 -8.23
C ALA A 102 19.54 10.18 -9.29
N LEU A 103 19.92 8.95 -9.64
CA LEU A 103 20.91 8.66 -10.69
C LEU A 103 20.30 8.60 -12.09
N HIS A 104 18.97 8.60 -12.22
CA HIS A 104 18.32 8.61 -13.52
C HIS A 104 18.32 10.02 -14.13
N PRO A 105 18.97 10.23 -15.28
CA PRO A 105 18.94 11.52 -15.96
C PRO A 105 17.56 11.74 -16.57
N THR A 106 17.02 12.93 -16.35
CA THR A 106 15.74 13.36 -16.92
C THR A 106 15.89 14.79 -17.43
N PRO A 107 15.53 15.07 -18.70
CA PRO A 107 15.68 16.40 -19.27
C PRO A 107 14.76 17.43 -18.57
N PRO A 108 15.08 18.73 -18.62
CA PRO A 108 14.19 19.80 -18.14
C PRO A 108 12.78 19.67 -18.73
N PRO A 109 11.74 20.23 -18.05
CA PRO A 109 11.84 21.44 -17.25
C PRO A 109 11.92 21.25 -15.72
N HIS A 110 11.82 20.04 -15.15
CA HIS A 110 11.85 19.83 -13.70
C HIS A 110 13.21 19.94 -13.03
N THR A 111 13.21 20.01 -11.69
CA THR A 111 14.46 19.88 -10.91
C THR A 111 15.05 18.49 -11.18
N PRO A 112 16.31 18.40 -11.64
CA PRO A 112 16.98 17.12 -11.80
C PRO A 112 16.86 16.28 -10.51
N PRO A 113 16.54 14.98 -10.60
CA PRO A 113 16.40 14.11 -9.43
C PRO A 113 17.62 14.16 -8.50
N SER A 114 18.83 14.27 -9.05
CA SER A 114 20.06 14.45 -8.28
C SER A 114 20.05 15.72 -7.42
N LEU A 115 19.59 16.86 -7.95
CA LEU A 115 19.49 18.11 -7.18
C LEU A 115 18.37 18.05 -6.14
N ALA A 116 17.25 17.40 -6.43
CA ALA A 116 16.20 17.18 -5.45
C ALA A 116 16.67 16.27 -4.30
N TYR A 117 17.49 15.25 -4.61
CA TYR A 117 18.13 14.38 -3.63
C TYR A 117 19.15 15.11 -2.75
N ASP A 118 19.99 15.96 -3.36
CA ASP A 118 20.94 16.80 -2.64
C ASP A 118 20.21 17.77 -1.70
N LEU A 119 19.11 18.39 -2.17
CA LEU A 119 18.26 19.23 -1.34
C LEU A 119 17.67 18.44 -0.16
N LEU A 120 17.12 17.24 -0.40
CA LEU A 120 16.60 16.39 0.66
C LEU A 120 17.68 16.04 1.71
N SER A 121 18.92 15.81 1.26
CA SER A 121 20.07 15.56 2.14
C SER A 121 20.48 16.80 2.95
N ASP A 122 20.40 17.99 2.34
CA ASP A 122 20.58 19.26 3.05
C ASP A 122 19.47 19.49 4.09
N VAL A 123 18.20 19.23 3.75
CA VAL A 123 17.08 19.31 4.70
C VAL A 123 17.30 18.32 5.85
N GLN A 124 17.76 17.09 5.56
CA GLN A 124 18.03 16.09 6.60
C GLN A 124 19.08 16.55 7.59
N SER A 125 20.11 17.27 7.12
CA SER A 125 21.16 17.80 7.97
C SER A 125 20.67 18.85 8.97
N HIS A 126 19.54 19.53 8.68
CA HIS A 126 18.95 20.56 9.54
C HIS A 126 17.72 20.07 10.31
N ALA A 127 16.91 19.21 9.71
CA ALA A 127 15.62 18.74 10.22
C ALA A 127 15.45 17.22 9.95
N PRO A 128 16.25 16.36 10.60
CA PRO A 128 16.25 14.92 10.32
C PRO A 128 14.88 14.27 10.59
N ALA A 129 14.17 14.69 11.64
CA ALA A 129 12.84 14.18 11.97
C ALA A 129 11.79 14.52 10.90
N ALA A 130 11.93 15.66 10.20
CA ALA A 130 11.02 16.04 9.12
C ALA A 130 11.24 15.17 7.88
N VAL A 131 12.50 14.92 7.52
CA VAL A 131 12.85 13.99 6.43
C VAL A 131 12.37 12.58 6.74
N GLU A 132 12.64 12.08 7.95
CA GLU A 132 12.20 10.75 8.36
C GLU A 132 10.67 10.62 8.31
N ALA A 133 9.92 11.63 8.76
CA ALA A 133 8.47 11.63 8.69
C ALA A 133 7.94 11.52 7.25
N VAL A 134 8.56 12.22 6.30
CA VAL A 134 8.19 12.12 4.87
C VAL A 134 8.60 10.78 4.28
N LEU A 135 9.81 10.31 4.53
CA LEU A 135 10.32 9.04 3.98
C LEU A 135 9.58 7.82 4.52
N ARG A 136 9.03 7.91 5.74
CA ARG A 136 8.17 6.88 6.33
C ARG A 136 6.69 7.04 5.96
N HIS A 137 6.32 8.06 5.18
CA HIS A 137 4.96 8.18 4.66
C HIS A 137 4.75 7.12 3.56
N PRO A 138 3.75 6.23 3.68
CA PRO A 138 3.66 5.04 2.82
C PRO A 138 3.60 5.33 1.31
N SER A 139 3.01 6.46 0.91
CA SER A 139 2.92 6.83 -0.51
C SER A 139 4.28 7.08 -1.16
N VAL A 140 5.29 7.50 -0.37
CA VAL A 140 6.65 7.74 -0.86
C VAL A 140 7.32 6.41 -1.23
N ALA A 141 7.21 5.39 -0.38
CA ALA A 141 7.74 4.06 -0.66
C ALA A 141 7.04 3.45 -1.90
N ALA A 142 5.72 3.55 -1.96
CA ALA A 142 4.92 3.05 -3.07
C ALA A 142 5.26 3.75 -4.40
N TRP A 143 5.40 5.07 -4.40
CA TRP A 143 5.85 5.84 -5.56
C TRP A 143 7.25 5.43 -6.00
N ALA A 144 8.20 5.38 -5.07
CA ALA A 144 9.59 5.11 -5.38
C ALA A 144 9.77 3.70 -5.98
N HIS A 145 9.08 2.70 -5.41
CA HIS A 145 9.10 1.34 -5.92
C HIS A 145 8.52 1.25 -7.33
N ARG A 146 7.30 1.77 -7.56
CA ARG A 146 6.66 1.73 -8.88
C ARG A 146 7.48 2.45 -9.95
N THR A 147 8.03 3.61 -9.61
CA THR A 147 8.88 4.37 -10.52
C THR A 147 10.09 3.54 -10.91
N ALA A 148 10.81 2.96 -9.93
CA ALA A 148 11.98 2.14 -10.21
C ALA A 148 11.64 0.92 -11.08
N THR A 149 10.57 0.19 -10.77
CA THR A 149 10.12 -0.99 -11.52
C THR A 149 9.69 -0.64 -12.95
N SER A 150 9.03 0.50 -13.15
CA SER A 150 8.66 0.99 -14.48
C SER A 150 9.90 1.37 -15.31
N LEU A 151 10.93 1.95 -14.70
CA LEU A 151 12.16 2.34 -15.38
C LEU A 151 13.00 1.12 -15.80
N THR A 152 13.01 0.04 -15.01
CA THR A 152 13.73 -1.21 -15.34
C THR A 152 13.01 -2.07 -16.37
N SER A 153 11.68 -1.96 -16.47
CA SER A 153 10.86 -2.77 -17.39
C SER A 153 10.66 -2.14 -18.77
N ALA A 154 11.05 -0.88 -18.96
CA ALA A 154 10.99 -0.24 -20.26
C ALA A 154 12.05 -0.82 -21.23
N PRO A 155 11.71 -1.22 -22.46
CA PRO A 155 12.71 -1.62 -23.44
C PRO A 155 13.67 -0.46 -23.67
N SER A 156 14.98 -0.73 -23.54
CA SER A 156 16.06 0.21 -23.82
C SER A 156 15.86 0.85 -25.19
N ALA A 157 15.49 2.13 -25.23
CA ALA A 157 15.54 2.92 -26.44
C ALA A 157 17.02 3.24 -26.72
N ALA A 158 17.73 2.28 -27.32
CA ALA A 158 18.95 2.62 -28.03
C ALA A 158 18.55 3.45 -29.27
N PRO A 159 19.19 4.60 -29.55
CA PRO A 159 18.92 5.37 -30.75
C PRO A 159 19.49 4.59 -31.94
N HIS A 160 18.66 3.77 -32.59
CA HIS A 160 19.00 3.23 -33.90
C HIS A 160 18.96 4.38 -34.91
N GLY A 161 20.13 4.69 -35.47
CA GLY A 161 20.27 5.62 -36.60
C GLY A 161 19.42 5.19 -37.81
N PRO A 162 19.29 6.07 -38.81
CA PRO A 162 18.39 5.83 -39.95
C PRO A 162 18.81 4.54 -40.70
N PRO A 163 17.84 3.76 -41.20
CA PRO A 163 18.12 2.49 -41.84
C PRO A 163 18.90 2.70 -43.14
N GLU A 164 20.10 2.15 -43.19
CA GLU A 164 20.93 2.08 -44.38
C GLU A 164 20.24 1.14 -45.40
N ARG A 165 20.03 1.64 -46.61
CA ARG A 165 19.39 0.90 -47.70
C ARG A 165 20.33 -0.20 -48.18
N ALA A 166 20.05 -1.45 -47.81
CA ALA A 166 20.75 -2.60 -48.38
C ALA A 166 20.17 -2.97 -49.76
N HIS A 167 21.06 -2.94 -50.75
CA HIS A 167 20.85 -3.29 -52.15
C HIS A 167 20.38 -4.75 -52.34
N ARG A 168 19.53 -4.95 -53.36
CA ARG A 168 19.16 -6.26 -53.91
C ARG A 168 20.24 -6.84 -54.82
N SER A 169 20.26 -8.18 -54.84
CA SER A 169 20.52 -9.13 -55.96
C SER A 169 21.74 -10.08 -55.77
N PRO A 170 21.81 -11.23 -56.47
CA PRO A 170 20.87 -12.38 -56.48
C PRO A 170 21.59 -13.77 -56.56
N ALA A 171 20.80 -14.86 -56.67
CA ALA A 171 21.14 -16.24 -57.08
C ALA A 171 21.88 -17.13 -56.05
N GLY A 172 21.66 -18.45 -55.94
CA GLY A 172 20.87 -19.46 -56.66
C GLY A 172 21.25 -20.87 -56.15
N TYR A 173 20.56 -21.92 -56.65
CA TYR A 173 20.66 -23.38 -56.36
C TYR A 173 19.95 -23.89 -55.09
N GLY A 174 19.12 -24.94 -55.09
CA GLY A 174 18.73 -25.93 -56.11
C GLY A 174 18.43 -27.29 -55.41
N ASP A 175 17.37 -27.98 -55.87
CA ASP A 175 16.91 -29.39 -55.63
C ASP A 175 15.54 -29.52 -54.93
N ALA A 176 14.42 -29.68 -55.67
CA ALA A 176 13.88 -30.87 -56.39
C ALA A 176 13.15 -31.87 -55.45
N ALA A 177 11.81 -31.83 -55.28
CA ALA A 177 10.71 -32.37 -56.16
C ALA A 177 10.17 -33.74 -55.63
N PRO A 178 9.02 -34.28 -56.10
CA PRO A 178 7.68 -33.69 -56.33
C PRO A 178 6.48 -34.60 -55.92
N ALA A 179 5.23 -34.09 -55.96
CA ALA A 179 4.06 -34.86 -56.45
C ALA A 179 2.79 -34.03 -56.71
N ARG A 180 2.39 -34.01 -57.99
CA ARG A 180 1.04 -34.18 -58.59
C ARG A 180 -0.09 -33.12 -58.42
N THR A 181 -0.38 -32.46 -59.55
CA THR A 181 -1.63 -31.80 -60.03
C THR A 181 -2.62 -32.85 -60.63
N PRO A 182 -3.80 -32.54 -61.25
CA PRO A 182 -4.53 -31.27 -61.45
C PRO A 182 -6.11 -31.33 -61.45
N LEU A 183 -6.71 -30.17 -61.84
CA LEU A 183 -8.04 -29.92 -62.48
C LEU A 183 -9.21 -29.56 -61.54
N GLY A 184 -10.03 -28.51 -61.78
CA GLY A 184 -10.09 -27.52 -62.86
C GLY A 184 -11.32 -26.59 -62.73
N GLN A 185 -11.35 -25.56 -63.60
CA GLN A 185 -12.49 -24.72 -64.04
C GLN A 185 -13.11 -23.75 -63.00
N GLY A 186 -13.46 -22.49 -63.29
CA GLY A 186 -13.42 -21.69 -64.51
C GLY A 186 -13.85 -20.24 -64.20
N SER A 187 -13.29 -19.31 -64.99
CA SER A 187 -13.69 -17.95 -65.41
C SER A 187 -15.03 -17.33 -64.93
N ALA A 188 -15.24 -16.01 -64.94
CA ALA A 188 -14.44 -14.79 -65.11
C ALA A 188 -15.45 -13.61 -65.25
N ILE A 189 -14.98 -12.38 -64.93
CA ILE A 189 -15.34 -11.07 -65.55
C ILE A 189 -16.77 -10.54 -65.31
N GLY A 190 -17.01 -9.26 -64.96
CA GLY A 190 -16.12 -8.10 -64.85
C GLY A 190 -16.87 -6.83 -64.41
N ASP A 191 -16.04 -5.85 -64.06
CA ASP A 191 -16.20 -4.40 -63.87
C ASP A 191 -16.99 -3.69 -65.01
N PRO A 192 -17.18 -2.33 -65.05
CA PRO A 192 -16.86 -1.29 -64.07
C PRO A 192 -17.92 -0.17 -63.87
N GLY A 193 -17.68 0.68 -62.86
CA GLY A 193 -17.56 2.12 -63.15
C GLY A 193 -18.56 3.10 -62.53
N LEU A 194 -17.96 4.20 -62.03
CA LEU A 194 -18.47 5.59 -61.91
C LEU A 194 -19.21 6.03 -60.62
N ARG A 195 -18.39 6.66 -59.76
CA ARG A 195 -18.53 7.95 -59.04
C ARG A 195 -19.63 8.94 -59.56
N PRO A 196 -19.86 10.07 -58.86
CA PRO A 196 -19.93 10.34 -57.42
C PRO A 196 -21.12 11.28 -57.07
N GLY A 197 -21.27 11.63 -55.79
CA GLY A 197 -21.65 13.01 -55.44
C GLY A 197 -22.85 13.19 -54.53
N GLY A 198 -22.60 13.97 -53.47
CA GLY A 198 -23.37 15.20 -53.29
C GLY A 198 -24.40 15.21 -52.18
N ASN A 199 -24.11 16.06 -51.19
CA ASN A 199 -25.03 16.78 -50.30
C ASN A 199 -25.94 15.92 -49.39
N GLY A 200 -25.99 16.18 -48.09
CA GLY A 200 -25.95 17.50 -47.46
C GLY A 200 -27.35 17.79 -46.91
N GLY A 201 -27.40 18.28 -45.68
CA GLY A 201 -28.61 18.79 -45.03
C GLY A 201 -29.21 17.78 -44.04
N THR A 202 -28.82 17.83 -42.77
CA THR A 202 -29.35 18.71 -41.71
C THR A 202 -30.83 18.50 -41.39
N ALA A 203 -31.03 18.32 -40.07
CA ALA A 203 -32.11 18.84 -39.24
C ALA A 203 -33.29 17.90 -38.92
N GLY A 204 -33.68 17.99 -37.65
CA GLY A 204 -34.89 17.43 -37.07
C GLY A 204 -34.62 16.08 -36.41
N GLY A 205 -34.59 15.92 -35.09
CA GLY A 205 -35.34 16.65 -34.08
C GLY A 205 -36.25 15.66 -33.36
N ASN A 206 -36.00 15.55 -32.06
CA ASN A 206 -36.91 15.09 -31.01
C ASN A 206 -37.73 13.81 -31.20
N GLY A 207 -37.37 12.84 -30.36
CA GLY A 207 -38.24 12.50 -29.24
C GLY A 207 -39.17 11.32 -29.47
N GLY A 208 -39.31 10.49 -28.43
CA GLY A 208 -40.45 9.60 -28.34
C GLY A 208 -40.16 8.22 -27.78
N ALA A 209 -40.38 8.13 -26.47
CA ALA A 209 -41.13 7.05 -25.84
C ALA A 209 -40.49 5.66 -25.70
N ALA A 210 -40.42 5.29 -24.43
CA ALA A 210 -40.39 3.93 -23.94
C ALA A 210 -41.66 3.15 -24.31
N SER A 211 -41.45 1.89 -24.68
CA SER A 211 -42.29 0.72 -24.42
C SER A 211 -41.34 -0.47 -24.65
N GLY A 212 -41.38 -1.60 -23.96
CA GLY A 212 -42.38 -2.23 -23.13
C GLY A 212 -42.14 -3.75 -23.28
N GLY A 213 -42.45 -4.51 -22.23
CA GLY A 213 -42.52 -5.98 -22.27
C GLY A 213 -41.17 -6.69 -22.12
N ASN A 214 -41.11 -7.93 -21.66
CA ASN A 214 -42.14 -8.89 -21.25
C ASN A 214 -41.39 -10.06 -20.58
N GLY A 215 -42.11 -10.89 -19.82
CA GLY A 215 -41.70 -12.28 -19.62
C GLY A 215 -41.48 -12.68 -18.16
N GLY A 216 -42.57 -12.86 -17.43
CA GLY A 216 -42.60 -13.82 -16.32
C GLY A 216 -42.85 -15.24 -16.83
N TYR A 217 -42.48 -16.24 -16.04
CA TYR A 217 -43.15 -17.55 -15.97
C TYR A 217 -42.87 -18.24 -14.63
N GLY A 218 -43.97 -18.61 -13.95
CA GLY A 218 -44.22 -19.79 -13.08
C GLY A 218 -43.31 -20.02 -11.87
N GLY A 219 -43.80 -20.35 -10.67
CA GLY A 219 -45.07 -20.91 -10.24
C GLY A 219 -44.84 -21.86 -9.05
N TYR A 220 -45.91 -22.20 -8.31
CA TYR A 220 -46.00 -23.02 -7.06
C TYR A 220 -45.65 -22.24 -5.78
N GLY A 221 -46.57 -21.84 -4.89
CA GLY A 221 -47.77 -22.49 -4.33
C GLY A 221 -47.38 -23.07 -2.94
N GLY A 222 -48.00 -22.83 -1.79
CA GLY A 222 -49.17 -22.08 -1.32
C GLY A 222 -49.66 -22.79 -0.05
N TYR A 223 -49.75 -22.13 1.11
CA TYR A 223 -50.52 -22.50 2.33
C TYR A 223 -50.60 -21.22 3.20
N GLY A 224 -51.74 -20.55 3.37
CA GLY A 224 -52.80 -20.83 4.36
C GLY A 224 -52.32 -20.43 5.78
N GLY A 225 -52.79 -19.40 6.50
CA GLY A 225 -54.04 -18.65 6.46
C GLY A 225 -54.80 -18.87 7.76
N TYR A 226 -54.57 -18.07 8.81
CA TYR A 226 -55.51 -17.86 9.93
C TYR A 226 -55.29 -16.48 10.56
N GLY A 227 -56.35 -15.67 10.56
CA GLY A 227 -56.42 -14.38 11.22
C GLY A 227 -57.48 -14.38 12.32
N GLY A 228 -57.20 -13.58 13.36
CA GLY A 228 -58.16 -12.68 14.02
C GLY A 228 -59.27 -13.26 14.88
N ALA A 229 -59.28 -12.87 16.16
CA ALA A 229 -60.39 -12.10 16.75
C ALA A 229 -60.07 -11.64 18.19
N ALA A 230 -60.57 -10.46 18.51
CA ALA A 230 -60.46 -9.73 19.77
C ALA A 230 -61.59 -10.06 20.76
N ARG A 231 -61.43 -9.68 22.04
CA ARG A 231 -62.32 -8.77 22.82
C ARG A 231 -62.02 -8.78 24.33
N ASP A 232 -62.10 -7.57 24.92
CA ASP A 232 -62.71 -7.14 26.21
C ASP A 232 -62.33 -7.88 27.52
N ARG A 233 -62.20 -7.31 28.73
CA ARG A 233 -62.60 -6.03 29.35
C ARG A 233 -61.98 -5.96 30.78
N GLU A 234 -62.16 -4.80 31.42
CA GLU A 234 -62.27 -4.57 32.88
C GLU A 234 -61.07 -4.16 33.76
N ALA A 235 -61.44 -3.42 34.80
CA ALA A 235 -60.74 -2.31 35.45
C ALA A 235 -60.29 -2.63 36.89
N GLY A 236 -59.34 -1.85 37.41
CA GLY A 236 -58.95 -1.90 38.82
C GLY A 236 -57.99 -0.78 39.23
N SER A 237 -58.38 -0.03 40.26
CA SER A 237 -57.78 1.18 40.82
C SER A 237 -56.51 0.96 41.67
N ALA A 238 -55.63 1.98 41.70
CA ALA A 238 -55.01 2.59 42.90
C ALA A 238 -53.47 2.81 42.87
N ARG A 239 -53.12 4.11 42.87
CA ARG A 239 -52.02 4.84 43.58
C ARG A 239 -50.60 4.25 43.62
N GLY A 240 -49.63 5.06 43.15
CA GLY A 240 -48.41 5.34 43.92
C GLY A 240 -47.07 5.28 43.18
N SER A 241 -46.37 6.43 43.19
CA SER A 241 -44.91 6.62 43.03
C SER A 241 -44.30 6.60 41.62
N GLY A 242 -43.48 7.61 41.36
CA GLY A 242 -42.91 7.92 40.06
C GLY A 242 -41.65 7.12 39.74
N ALA A 243 -41.51 6.78 38.46
CA ALA A 243 -40.24 6.51 37.80
C ALA A 243 -40.41 6.72 36.29
N ARG A 244 -39.53 7.54 35.69
CA ARG A 244 -39.50 7.82 34.26
C ARG A 244 -39.26 6.51 33.49
N ARG A 245 -40.24 6.09 32.68
CA ARG A 245 -40.13 4.94 31.77
C ARG A 245 -39.44 5.36 30.47
N SER A 246 -38.31 4.72 30.15
CA SER A 246 -37.74 4.67 28.80
C SER A 246 -38.63 3.83 27.86
N PRO A 247 -38.74 4.16 26.56
CA PRO A 247 -39.57 3.39 25.64
C PRO A 247 -38.94 2.02 25.34
N ARG A 248 -39.69 0.94 25.61
CA ARG A 248 -39.38 -0.42 25.14
C ARG A 248 -39.50 -0.45 23.62
N ARG A 249 -38.36 -0.63 22.92
CA ARG A 249 -38.34 -1.06 21.53
C ARG A 249 -38.75 -2.54 21.47
N GLY A 250 -39.79 -2.85 20.69
CA GLY A 250 -40.16 -4.23 20.36
C GLY A 250 -39.06 -4.94 19.53
N PRO A 251 -39.11 -6.27 19.40
CA PRO A 251 -38.12 -7.02 18.64
C PRO A 251 -38.24 -6.64 17.16
N GLY A 252 -37.21 -5.97 16.64
CA GLY A 252 -37.06 -5.75 15.21
C GLY A 252 -36.87 -7.09 14.47
N PRO A 253 -37.22 -7.16 13.18
CA PRO A 253 -37.06 -8.37 12.39
C PRO A 253 -35.59 -8.83 12.41
N ALA A 254 -35.40 -10.16 12.43
CA ALA A 254 -34.08 -10.78 12.44
C ALA A 254 -33.23 -10.24 11.29
N ALA A 255 -32.10 -9.61 11.65
CA ALA A 255 -31.10 -9.18 10.69
C ALA A 255 -30.58 -10.40 9.91
N PRO A 256 -30.27 -10.25 8.60
CA PRO A 256 -29.67 -11.32 7.81
C PRO A 256 -28.33 -11.77 8.44
N PRO A 257 -27.88 -13.01 8.18
CA PRO A 257 -26.69 -13.57 8.80
C PRO A 257 -25.48 -12.66 8.57
N TYR A 258 -24.88 -12.28 9.69
CA TYR A 258 -23.76 -11.37 9.83
C TYR A 258 -22.43 -12.05 9.42
N ASP A 259 -21.64 -11.37 8.60
CA ASP A 259 -20.24 -11.67 8.31
C ASP A 259 -19.40 -10.51 8.85
N GLY A 260 -18.80 -10.65 10.03
CA GLY A 260 -17.98 -9.58 10.61
C GLY A 260 -16.73 -10.09 11.25
N GLY A 261 -16.04 -10.92 10.49
CA GLY A 261 -14.59 -10.78 10.35
C GLY A 261 -14.27 -9.63 9.37
N PRO A 262 -12.98 -9.36 9.12
CA PRO A 262 -12.59 -8.56 7.96
C PRO A 262 -13.29 -9.13 6.72
N GLY A 263 -13.85 -8.26 5.88
CA GLY A 263 -14.55 -8.67 4.66
C GLY A 263 -13.60 -9.34 3.66
N PRO A 264 -14.09 -9.76 2.48
CA PRO A 264 -13.22 -10.33 1.46
C PRO A 264 -12.09 -9.35 1.14
N GLU A 265 -10.84 -9.81 1.28
CA GLU A 265 -9.65 -9.01 0.99
C GLU A 265 -9.71 -8.52 -0.47
N SER A 266 -9.29 -7.29 -0.76
CA SER A 266 -9.00 -6.88 -2.13
C SER A 266 -7.52 -7.16 -2.41
N ALA A 267 -7.21 -7.85 -3.51
CA ALA A 267 -5.83 -8.26 -3.79
C ALA A 267 -4.93 -7.05 -4.14
N PRO A 268 -3.64 -7.05 -3.75
CA PRO A 268 -2.60 -6.47 -4.60
C PRO A 268 -2.56 -7.28 -5.91
N GLY A 269 -2.57 -6.60 -7.06
CA GLY A 269 -2.83 -7.20 -8.36
C GLY A 269 -1.89 -8.34 -8.71
N ASP A 270 -2.45 -9.52 -8.97
CA ASP A 270 -1.84 -10.58 -9.77
C ASP A 270 -2.89 -11.06 -10.76
N ALA A 271 -2.95 -10.41 -11.92
CA ALA A 271 -3.68 -10.93 -13.06
C ALA A 271 -2.97 -12.19 -13.58
N PRO A 272 -3.70 -13.26 -13.97
CA PRO A 272 -3.09 -14.45 -14.52
C PRO A 272 -2.40 -14.11 -15.85
N GLY A 273 -1.27 -14.77 -16.12
CA GLY A 273 -0.46 -14.57 -17.31
C GLY A 273 -1.29 -14.51 -18.60
N GLY A 274 -1.34 -13.32 -19.20
CA GLY A 274 -2.03 -13.05 -20.44
C GLY A 274 -1.83 -11.60 -20.85
N ALA A 275 -0.91 -11.36 -21.78
CA ALA A 275 -0.59 -10.09 -22.44
C ALA A 275 -0.03 -8.95 -21.56
N ARG A 276 1.15 -8.44 -21.99
CA ARG A 276 1.76 -7.20 -21.51
C ARG A 276 0.72 -6.08 -21.47
N THR A 277 0.53 -5.44 -20.31
CA THR A 277 0.14 -4.03 -20.31
C THR A 277 1.41 -3.22 -20.62
N PRO A 278 1.55 -2.64 -21.83
CA PRO A 278 2.64 -1.71 -22.08
C PRO A 278 2.43 -0.48 -21.18
N ALA A 279 3.51 0.24 -20.87
CA ALA A 279 3.54 1.53 -20.16
C ALA A 279 2.19 2.27 -20.10
N GLY A 280 1.41 2.06 -19.03
CA GLY A 280 -0.01 2.44 -19.06
C GLY A 280 -0.80 2.16 -17.79
N ALA A 281 -0.21 2.36 -16.60
CA ALA A 281 -0.94 2.54 -15.34
C ALA A 281 0.00 3.15 -14.28
N TRP A 282 0.55 4.34 -14.57
CA TRP A 282 0.92 5.26 -13.48
C TRP A 282 -0.35 5.54 -12.63
N PRO A 283 -0.30 5.93 -11.34
CA PRO A 283 -1.52 6.12 -10.51
C PRO A 283 -2.52 7.16 -11.05
N TYR A 284 -2.22 7.75 -12.21
CA TYR A 284 -3.08 8.63 -12.97
C TYR A 284 -3.86 7.91 -14.10
N GLY A 285 -3.63 6.63 -14.42
CA GLY A 285 -4.25 5.91 -15.55
C GLY A 285 -5.67 5.37 -15.27
N GLY A 286 -6.55 5.16 -16.26
CA GLY A 286 -6.47 5.36 -17.71
C GLY A 286 -7.07 6.70 -18.21
N ASP A 287 -6.84 7.00 -19.49
CA ASP A 287 -7.28 8.23 -20.19
C ASP A 287 -6.63 9.54 -19.74
N VAL A 288 -5.38 9.48 -19.26
CA VAL A 288 -4.62 10.68 -18.88
C VAL A 288 -4.08 11.46 -20.06
N GLY A 289 -4.03 10.88 -21.27
CA GLY A 289 -3.44 11.54 -22.45
C GLY A 289 -1.94 11.85 -22.38
N LEU A 290 -1.23 11.41 -21.33
CA LEU A 290 0.20 11.72 -21.13
C LEU A 290 1.07 11.04 -22.19
N SER A 291 2.00 11.80 -22.78
CA SER A 291 3.05 11.23 -23.60
C SER A 291 4.01 10.35 -22.78
N ARG A 292 4.74 9.46 -23.46
CA ARG A 292 5.75 8.61 -22.82
C ARG A 292 6.85 9.44 -22.14
N GLU A 293 7.21 10.57 -22.73
CA GLU A 293 8.23 11.48 -22.19
C GLU A 293 7.75 12.16 -20.90
N GLU A 294 6.49 12.60 -20.85
CA GLU A 294 5.89 13.19 -19.65
C GLU A 294 5.77 12.17 -18.53
N ALA A 295 5.30 10.96 -18.82
CA ALA A 295 5.24 9.87 -17.85
C ALA A 295 6.65 9.53 -17.31
N TRP A 296 7.66 9.56 -18.17
CA TRP A 296 9.06 9.32 -17.80
C TRP A 296 9.63 10.44 -16.91
N ALA A 297 9.30 11.70 -17.19
CA ALA A 297 9.75 12.85 -16.40
C ALA A 297 9.06 12.93 -15.02
N LEU A 298 7.76 12.63 -14.97
CA LEU A 298 6.96 12.65 -13.74
C LEU A 298 7.48 11.70 -12.67
N GLY A 299 7.87 10.49 -13.08
CA GLY A 299 8.34 9.44 -12.19
C GLY A 299 9.45 9.92 -11.25
N PRO A 300 10.69 10.11 -11.72
CA PRO A 300 11.79 10.62 -10.90
C PRO A 300 11.57 12.07 -10.40
N GLY A 301 10.82 12.90 -11.14
CA GLY A 301 10.59 14.30 -10.79
C GLY A 301 9.75 14.53 -9.52
N MET A 302 8.95 13.54 -9.10
CA MET A 302 8.28 13.53 -7.79
C MET A 302 9.25 13.60 -6.60
N LEU A 303 10.55 13.32 -6.79
CA LEU A 303 11.55 13.52 -5.75
C LEU A 303 11.62 14.99 -5.28
N GLY A 304 11.31 15.94 -6.17
CA GLY A 304 11.15 17.35 -5.82
C GLY A 304 10.00 17.59 -4.84
N ALA A 305 8.87 16.88 -4.99
CA ALA A 305 7.75 16.96 -4.06
C ALA A 305 8.08 16.33 -2.69
N VAL A 306 8.86 15.26 -2.66
CA VAL A 306 9.39 14.66 -1.42
C VAL A 306 10.29 15.66 -0.69
N ALA A 307 11.22 16.30 -1.41
CA ALA A 307 12.11 17.32 -0.84
C ALA A 307 11.35 18.55 -0.34
N ALA A 308 10.36 19.03 -1.11
CA ALA A 308 9.48 20.13 -0.72
C ALA A 308 8.69 19.79 0.56
N GLY A 309 8.07 18.61 0.61
CA GLY A 309 7.33 18.15 1.80
C GLY A 309 8.21 18.13 3.04
N ALA A 310 9.45 17.63 2.91
CA ALA A 310 10.40 17.59 4.01
C ALA A 310 10.83 18.99 4.46
N ALA A 311 11.10 19.89 3.52
CA ALA A 311 11.49 21.27 3.80
C ALA A 311 10.36 22.06 4.49
N ILE A 312 9.11 21.88 4.06
CA ILE A 312 7.94 22.50 4.70
C ILE A 312 7.79 22.02 6.15
N ARG A 313 7.83 20.70 6.36
CA ARG A 313 7.74 20.12 7.72
C ARG A 313 8.90 20.55 8.61
N GLY A 314 10.11 20.62 8.05
CA GLY A 314 11.31 21.03 8.74
C GLY A 314 11.49 22.54 8.89
N ARG A 315 10.61 23.35 8.28
CA ARG A 315 10.75 24.81 8.16
C ARG A 315 12.13 25.24 7.63
N VAL A 316 12.70 24.42 6.74
CA VAL A 316 14.00 24.66 6.10
C VAL A 316 13.75 25.43 4.82
N ARG A 317 14.53 26.49 4.58
CA ARG A 317 14.44 27.30 3.35
C ARG A 317 14.86 26.47 2.14
N CYS A 318 13.99 26.38 1.14
CA CYS A 318 14.26 25.73 -0.13
C CYS A 318 13.46 26.34 -1.28
N GLU A 319 13.93 26.08 -2.49
CA GLU A 319 13.19 26.30 -3.72
C GLU A 319 13.37 25.06 -4.60
N VAL A 320 12.27 24.43 -4.98
CA VAL A 320 12.29 23.19 -5.76
C VAL A 320 11.07 23.09 -6.66
N ARG A 321 11.22 22.48 -7.83
CA ARG A 321 10.07 22.23 -8.71
C ARG A 321 9.35 20.96 -8.30
N VAL A 322 8.02 21.03 -8.31
CA VAL A 322 7.11 19.93 -8.00
C VAL A 322 6.16 19.72 -9.18
N PRO A 323 5.82 18.48 -9.53
CA PRO A 323 4.93 18.20 -10.64
C PRO A 323 3.50 18.65 -10.29
N VAL A 324 2.80 19.14 -11.30
CA VAL A 324 1.38 19.48 -11.27
C VAL A 324 0.67 18.58 -12.27
N VAL A 325 -0.15 17.67 -11.78
CA VAL A 325 -0.88 16.69 -12.59
C VAL A 325 -2.37 16.91 -12.38
N ARG A 326 -3.14 17.03 -13.47
CA ARG A 326 -4.57 17.39 -13.42
C ARG A 326 -4.83 18.66 -12.59
N GLY A 327 -3.95 19.65 -12.74
CA GLY A 327 -4.03 20.92 -12.03
C GLY A 327 -3.64 20.86 -10.55
N ARG A 328 -3.12 19.74 -10.06
CA ARG A 328 -2.84 19.53 -8.63
C ARG A 328 -1.38 19.20 -8.36
N ALA A 329 -0.80 19.82 -7.33
CA ALA A 329 0.55 19.55 -6.85
C ALA A 329 0.50 18.86 -5.48
N MET A 330 0.73 17.54 -5.46
CA MET A 330 0.74 16.76 -4.23
C MET A 330 2.12 16.82 -3.55
N LEU A 331 2.14 17.13 -2.25
CA LEU A 331 3.32 17.07 -1.38
C LEU A 331 3.12 15.95 -0.33
N PRO A 332 3.83 14.82 -0.44
CA PRO A 332 3.64 13.66 0.46
C PRO A 332 3.74 14.05 1.94
N SER A 333 2.86 13.48 2.77
CA SER A 333 2.71 13.75 4.21
C SER A 333 2.32 15.18 4.62
N VAL A 334 2.08 16.10 3.66
CA VAL A 334 1.72 17.50 3.94
C VAL A 334 0.34 17.84 3.41
N GLY A 335 0.10 17.67 2.11
CA GLY A 335 -1.14 18.10 1.46
C GLY A 335 -0.95 18.37 -0.02
N GLU A 336 -1.91 19.05 -0.62
CA GLU A 336 -1.99 19.27 -2.05
C GLU A 336 -2.41 20.71 -2.36
N ALA A 337 -1.74 21.32 -3.33
CA ALA A 337 -2.17 22.60 -3.92
C ALA A 337 -3.03 22.38 -5.17
N ASP A 338 -4.10 23.15 -5.26
CA ASP A 338 -5.05 23.18 -6.36
C ASP A 338 -4.82 24.42 -7.22
N PHE A 339 -4.51 24.20 -8.50
CA PHE A 339 -4.33 25.24 -9.51
C PHE A 339 -5.47 25.30 -10.54
N GLY A 340 -6.61 24.68 -10.22
CA GLY A 340 -7.79 24.65 -11.09
C GLY A 340 -7.74 23.54 -12.14
N GLU A 341 -8.60 23.65 -13.15
CA GLU A 341 -8.69 22.67 -14.22
C GLU A 341 -7.44 22.68 -15.12
N ALA A 342 -7.04 21.51 -15.59
CA ALA A 342 -5.97 21.32 -16.55
C ALA A 342 -6.48 20.46 -17.71
N SER A 343 -5.92 20.67 -18.91
CA SER A 343 -6.28 19.83 -20.04
C SER A 343 -5.85 18.37 -19.80
N PRO A 344 -6.60 17.38 -20.29
CA PRO A 344 -6.14 15.99 -20.29
C PRO A 344 -4.74 15.91 -20.93
N GLY A 345 -3.82 15.19 -20.31
CA GLY A 345 -2.43 15.05 -20.78
C GLY A 345 -1.50 16.16 -20.32
N GLU A 346 -2.01 17.25 -19.75
CA GLU A 346 -1.17 18.38 -19.38
C GLU A 346 -0.40 18.13 -18.08
N VAL A 347 0.94 18.15 -18.17
CA VAL A 347 1.83 18.23 -17.02
C VAL A 347 2.41 19.62 -16.90
N ARG A 348 2.10 20.29 -15.80
CA ARG A 348 2.79 21.53 -15.41
C ARG A 348 3.76 21.24 -14.28
N TRP A 349 4.55 22.24 -13.94
CA TRP A 349 5.46 22.17 -12.81
C TRP A 349 5.37 23.47 -12.05
N ALA A 350 5.17 23.35 -10.76
CA ALA A 350 5.11 24.49 -9.86
C ALA A 350 6.45 24.65 -9.15
N THR A 351 6.76 25.88 -8.74
CA THR A 351 7.89 26.16 -7.85
C THR A 351 7.37 26.20 -6.41
N ALA A 352 7.78 25.22 -5.61
CA ALA A 352 7.56 25.23 -4.17
C ALA A 352 8.68 26.01 -3.49
N ARG A 353 8.31 27.03 -2.71
CA ARG A 353 9.22 27.86 -1.93
C ARG A 353 8.88 27.78 -0.46
N THR A 354 9.90 27.58 0.35
CA THR A 354 9.79 27.67 1.81
C THR A 354 10.72 28.76 2.31
N ALA A 355 10.19 29.62 3.18
CA ALA A 355 10.94 30.63 3.92
C ALA A 355 10.61 30.49 5.41
N GLY A 356 11.45 31.02 6.30
CA GLY A 356 11.34 30.79 7.75
C GLY A 356 10.00 31.15 8.40
N GLY A 357 9.09 31.83 7.69
CA GLY A 357 7.73 32.17 8.14
C GLY A 357 6.58 31.50 7.37
N GLY A 358 6.83 30.65 6.38
CA GLY A 358 5.75 30.02 5.61
C GLY A 358 6.22 29.30 4.33
N ALA A 359 5.28 28.65 3.67
CA ALA A 359 5.52 27.98 2.40
C ALA A 359 4.46 28.36 1.37
N GLU A 360 4.86 28.43 0.11
CA GLU A 360 3.98 28.77 -1.00
C GLU A 360 4.39 28.01 -2.26
N ILE A 361 3.42 27.73 -3.11
CA ILE A 361 3.59 26.97 -4.34
C ILE A 361 3.03 27.83 -5.47
N HIS A 362 3.87 28.08 -6.47
CA HIS A 362 3.56 28.97 -7.60
C HIS A 362 3.51 28.20 -8.90
N CYS A 363 2.42 28.34 -9.65
CA CYS A 363 2.25 27.74 -10.97
C CYS A 363 1.48 28.69 -11.88
N ALA A 364 2.00 28.97 -13.08
CA ALA A 364 1.31 29.78 -14.11
C ALA A 364 0.68 31.10 -13.58
N GLY A 365 1.41 31.85 -12.74
CA GLY A 365 0.94 33.12 -12.16
C GLY A 365 -0.02 32.98 -10.97
N MET A 366 -0.48 31.77 -10.65
CA MET A 366 -1.23 31.49 -9.44
C MET A 366 -0.31 31.16 -8.27
N ARG A 367 -0.70 31.61 -7.08
CA ARG A 367 0.02 31.38 -5.82
C ARG A 367 -0.90 30.73 -4.81
N VAL A 368 -0.49 29.56 -4.32
CA VAL A 368 -1.15 28.84 -3.22
C VAL A 368 -0.26 28.93 -1.98
N VAL A 369 -0.82 29.42 -0.87
CA VAL A 369 -0.11 29.51 0.41
C VAL A 369 -0.41 28.26 1.24
N VAL A 370 0.64 27.61 1.74
CA VAL A 370 0.54 26.49 2.67
C VAL A 370 0.30 27.06 4.08
N PRO A 371 -0.82 26.75 4.75
CA PRO A 371 -1.08 27.21 6.10
C PRO A 371 0.03 26.78 7.07
N ALA A 372 0.35 27.66 8.02
CA ALA A 372 1.39 27.39 9.03
C ALA A 372 1.00 26.28 10.00
N GLU A 373 -0.30 26.08 10.22
CA GLU A 373 -0.88 25.02 11.04
C GLU A 373 -1.00 23.73 10.21
N PRO A 374 -0.30 22.64 10.60
CA PRO A 374 -0.40 21.36 9.91
C PRO A 374 -1.84 20.82 9.91
N GLY A 375 -2.26 20.20 8.82
CA GLY A 375 -3.59 19.57 8.73
C GLY A 375 -4.75 20.54 8.47
N ARG A 376 -4.48 21.85 8.33
CA ARG A 376 -5.47 22.86 8.03
C ARG A 376 -5.55 23.18 6.53
N ASP A 377 -6.76 23.20 6.01
CA ASP A 377 -7.05 23.63 4.64
C ASP A 377 -6.96 25.17 4.51
N GLY A 378 -6.77 25.64 3.27
CA GLY A 378 -6.69 27.06 2.94
C GLY A 378 -7.12 27.35 1.49
N PRO A 379 -7.16 28.62 1.06
CA PRO A 379 -7.48 28.95 -0.33
C PRO A 379 -6.53 28.25 -1.31
N GLY A 380 -7.08 27.38 -2.17
CA GLY A 380 -6.29 26.56 -3.09
C GLY A 380 -5.43 25.48 -2.44
N TRP A 381 -5.56 25.22 -1.13
CA TRP A 381 -4.76 24.25 -0.39
C TRP A 381 -5.62 23.24 0.37
N ARG A 382 -5.33 21.95 0.18
CA ARG A 382 -5.95 20.84 0.91
C ARG A 382 -4.88 20.12 1.72
N ALA A 383 -4.94 20.20 3.05
CA ALA A 383 -3.99 19.51 3.91
C ALA A 383 -4.36 18.04 4.09
N LEU A 384 -3.34 17.20 4.27
CA LEU A 384 -3.53 15.85 4.80
C LEU A 384 -3.95 15.94 6.27
N ARG A 385 -5.02 15.24 6.62
CA ARG A 385 -5.64 15.32 7.94
C ARG A 385 -5.06 14.24 8.85
N THR A 386 -4.94 14.53 10.15
CA THR A 386 -4.47 13.57 11.14
C THR A 386 -5.63 13.13 12.04
N LEU A 387 -5.66 11.84 12.35
CA LEU A 387 -6.53 11.22 13.34
C LEU A 387 -5.67 10.82 14.54
N GLU A 388 -6.12 11.19 15.73
CA GLU A 388 -5.44 10.87 16.98
C GLU A 388 -6.37 10.10 17.90
N ALA A 389 -5.81 9.12 18.59
CA ALA A 389 -6.47 8.40 19.66
C ALA A 389 -5.47 8.14 20.78
N ALA A 390 -5.92 8.24 22.03
CA ALA A 390 -5.09 7.93 23.19
C ALA A 390 -5.90 7.08 24.17
N ALA A 391 -5.29 6.00 24.64
CA ALA A 391 -5.84 5.18 25.72
C ALA A 391 -4.93 5.32 26.92
N ARG A 392 -5.50 5.59 28.10
CA ARG A 392 -4.77 5.74 29.36
C ARG A 392 -5.23 4.69 30.38
N PRO A 393 -4.97 3.38 30.15
CA PRO A 393 -5.15 2.38 31.20
C PRO A 393 -4.23 2.68 32.38
N ARG A 394 -4.55 2.09 33.55
CA ARG A 394 -3.75 2.23 34.77
C ARG A 394 -2.28 1.81 34.59
N ASP A 395 -2.00 0.89 33.67
CA ASP A 395 -0.69 0.25 33.49
C ASP A 395 0.10 0.76 32.26
N GLY A 396 0.02 2.06 31.96
CA GLY A 396 0.81 2.71 30.91
C GLY A 396 0.01 3.04 29.66
N GLY A 397 -0.21 4.34 29.44
CA GLY A 397 -0.95 4.88 28.31
C GLY A 397 -0.25 4.70 26.96
N MET A 398 -1.04 4.62 25.89
CA MET A 398 -0.56 4.54 24.52
C MET A 398 -1.37 5.49 23.62
N ALA A 399 -0.68 6.14 22.69
CA ALA A 399 -1.28 7.01 21.69
C ALA A 399 -1.04 6.46 20.28
N LEU A 400 -1.99 6.75 19.40
CA LEU A 400 -1.93 6.48 17.98
C LEU A 400 -2.18 7.80 17.24
N SER A 401 -1.32 8.11 16.29
CA SER A 401 -1.47 9.24 15.37
C SER A 401 -1.27 8.71 13.96
N VAL A 402 -2.31 8.84 13.13
CA VAL A 402 -2.33 8.34 11.75
C VAL A 402 -2.86 9.40 10.81
N VAL A 403 -2.27 9.51 9.63
CA VAL A 403 -2.77 10.36 8.55
C VAL A 403 -4.00 9.70 7.94
N LEU A 404 -5.09 10.46 7.76
CA LEU A 404 -6.18 10.06 6.88
C LEU A 404 -5.83 10.53 5.47
N ASP A 405 -5.26 9.61 4.69
CA ASP A 405 -4.80 9.92 3.33
C ASP A 405 -5.92 9.70 2.33
N ASP A 406 -6.51 10.79 1.87
CA ASP A 406 -7.57 10.84 0.87
C ASP A 406 -7.23 11.76 -0.31
N LEU A 407 -5.95 12.14 -0.42
CA LEU A 407 -5.45 13.04 -1.45
C LEU A 407 -4.37 12.37 -2.30
N ASP A 408 -3.39 11.69 -1.68
CA ASP A 408 -2.15 11.32 -2.38
C ASP A 408 -2.42 10.26 -3.44
N PRO A 409 -2.12 10.50 -4.73
CA PRO A 409 -2.40 9.54 -5.80
C PRO A 409 -1.65 8.21 -5.63
N HIS A 410 -0.57 8.20 -4.85
CA HIS A 410 0.26 7.02 -4.62
C HIS A 410 -0.15 6.22 -3.37
N ARG A 411 -1.18 6.65 -2.62
CA ARG A 411 -1.63 6.06 -1.34
C ARG A 411 -2.18 4.64 -1.43
N VAL A 412 -2.73 4.29 -2.59
CA VAL A 412 -3.39 3.01 -2.84
C VAL A 412 -3.03 2.56 -4.26
N HIS A 413 -2.54 1.33 -4.38
CA HIS A 413 -2.30 0.67 -5.66
C HIS A 413 -3.44 -0.31 -5.92
N ASP A 414 -3.98 -0.32 -7.14
CA ASP A 414 -4.88 -1.35 -7.67
C ASP A 414 -6.20 -1.57 -6.92
N LEU A 415 -6.54 -0.73 -5.94
CA LEU A 415 -7.89 -0.71 -5.38
C LEU A 415 -8.71 0.31 -6.18
N GLU A 416 -9.48 -0.21 -7.14
CA GLU A 416 -10.65 0.51 -7.64
C GLU A 416 -11.51 0.88 -6.41
N GLY A 417 -11.77 2.18 -6.24
CA GLY A 417 -12.59 2.67 -5.13
C GLY A 417 -11.83 3.35 -3.98
N ALA A 418 -10.60 3.81 -4.14
CA ALA A 418 -10.07 4.83 -3.22
C ALA A 418 -11.00 6.07 -3.25
N ALA A 419 -11.49 6.51 -2.10
CA ALA A 419 -12.31 7.71 -2.05
C ALA A 419 -11.45 8.94 -2.35
N GLY A 420 -12.01 9.93 -3.05
CA GLY A 420 -11.45 11.27 -3.11
C GLY A 420 -11.52 11.95 -1.74
N ARG A 421 -11.31 13.27 -1.70
CA ARG A 421 -11.40 14.08 -0.47
C ARG A 421 -12.71 13.79 0.27
N VAL A 422 -12.63 13.16 1.43
CA VAL A 422 -13.81 12.77 2.21
C VAL A 422 -14.35 13.96 3.00
N PRO A 423 -15.69 14.11 3.17
CA PRO A 423 -16.28 15.25 3.87
C PRO A 423 -15.96 15.22 5.37
N ASP A 424 -16.03 16.38 6.02
CA ASP A 424 -15.69 16.53 7.45
C ASP A 424 -16.57 15.72 8.39
N GLU A 425 -17.81 15.41 7.99
CA GLU A 425 -18.68 14.48 8.72
C GLU A 425 -18.08 13.07 8.74
N GLN A 426 -17.55 12.59 7.61
CA GLN A 426 -16.92 11.28 7.55
C GLN A 426 -15.61 11.26 8.34
N VAL A 427 -14.84 12.35 8.38
CA VAL A 427 -13.67 12.46 9.26
C VAL A 427 -14.05 12.43 10.73
N ARG A 428 -15.13 13.12 11.13
CA ARG A 428 -15.65 13.03 12.50
C ARG A 428 -16.02 11.59 12.85
N ARG A 429 -16.69 10.88 11.94
CA ARG A 429 -17.03 9.47 12.12
C ARG A 429 -15.79 8.57 12.26
N TRP A 430 -14.75 8.81 11.47
CA TRP A 430 -13.45 8.13 11.64
C TRP A 430 -12.88 8.31 13.05
N ARG A 431 -12.89 9.54 13.58
CA ARG A 431 -12.40 9.84 14.95
C ARG A 431 -13.23 9.14 16.03
N GLU A 432 -14.56 9.18 15.89
CA GLU A 432 -15.50 8.51 16.79
C GLU A 432 -15.30 7.00 16.86
N LEU A 433 -14.96 6.36 15.73
CA LEU A 433 -14.68 4.93 15.68
C LEU A 433 -13.30 4.60 16.23
N LEU A 434 -12.28 5.40 15.88
CA LEU A 434 -10.88 5.13 16.20
C LEU A 434 -10.60 5.13 17.70
N THR A 435 -11.19 6.06 18.45
CA THR A 435 -10.92 6.20 19.89
C THR A 435 -11.28 4.93 20.70
N PRO A 436 -12.54 4.46 20.71
CA PRO A 436 -12.92 3.22 21.40
C PRO A 436 -12.27 1.96 20.79
N ALA A 437 -11.97 1.95 19.48
CA ALA A 437 -11.22 0.86 18.85
C ALA A 437 -9.80 0.76 19.44
N TRP A 438 -9.11 1.90 19.53
CA TRP A 438 -7.78 2.00 20.13
C TRP A 438 -7.76 1.62 21.60
N GLU A 439 -8.76 2.07 22.36
CA GLU A 439 -8.90 1.65 23.75
C GLU A 439 -9.07 0.14 23.92
N THR A 440 -9.86 -0.50 23.06
CA THR A 440 -10.03 -1.97 23.06
C THR A 440 -8.71 -2.66 22.78
N LEU A 441 -7.97 -2.21 21.76
CA LEU A 441 -6.65 -2.74 21.41
C LEU A 441 -5.66 -2.60 22.57
N VAL A 442 -5.56 -1.42 23.18
CA VAL A 442 -4.60 -1.18 24.27
C VAL A 442 -4.96 -1.99 25.52
N ARG A 443 -6.25 -2.11 25.87
CA ARG A 443 -6.68 -2.85 27.06
C ARG A 443 -6.59 -4.37 26.89
N LEU A 444 -7.03 -4.90 25.75
CA LEU A 444 -7.27 -6.34 25.56
C LEU A 444 -6.28 -7.01 24.61
N HIS A 445 -5.57 -6.22 23.78
CA HIS A 445 -4.67 -6.70 22.73
C HIS A 445 -3.34 -5.93 22.72
N ARG A 446 -2.78 -5.64 23.90
CA ARG A 446 -1.66 -4.70 24.07
C ARG A 446 -0.48 -4.91 23.11
N GLY A 447 -0.02 -6.15 22.92
CA GLY A 447 1.06 -6.43 21.96
C GLY A 447 0.70 -6.06 20.52
N THR A 448 -0.55 -6.27 20.10
CA THR A 448 -1.06 -5.82 18.80
C THR A 448 -1.17 -4.30 18.74
N ALA A 449 -1.56 -3.64 19.84
CA ALA A 449 -1.57 -2.17 19.90
C ALA A 449 -0.15 -1.59 19.74
N GLU A 450 0.86 -2.20 20.39
CA GLU A 450 2.26 -1.78 20.24
C GLU A 450 2.73 -1.92 18.80
N GLU A 451 2.34 -3.00 18.14
CA GLU A 451 2.65 -3.23 16.74
C GLU A 451 1.97 -2.18 15.83
N ILE A 452 0.69 -1.90 16.04
CA ILE A 452 -0.08 -0.90 15.27
C ILE A 452 0.52 0.50 15.46
N ALA A 453 0.82 0.93 16.70
CA ALA A 453 1.44 2.23 16.96
C ALA A 453 2.82 2.36 16.31
N GLY A 454 3.58 1.26 16.23
CA GLY A 454 4.88 1.24 15.58
C GLY A 454 4.82 1.23 14.06
N ALA A 455 3.80 0.59 13.46
CA ALA A 455 3.76 0.28 12.03
C ALA A 455 2.83 1.18 11.23
N VAL A 456 1.61 1.41 11.72
CA VAL A 456 0.58 2.12 10.96
C VAL A 456 0.85 3.62 10.98
N ARG A 457 0.81 4.24 9.81
CA ARG A 457 1.09 5.65 9.57
C ARG A 457 -0.01 6.36 8.80
N ALA A 458 -0.69 5.66 7.91
CA ALA A 458 -1.77 6.21 7.12
C ALA A 458 -2.97 5.25 7.03
N LEU A 459 -4.18 5.81 7.12
CA LEU A 459 -5.43 5.17 6.75
C LEU A 459 -5.92 5.77 5.43
N THR A 460 -6.18 4.94 4.42
CA THR A 460 -6.80 5.40 3.18
C THR A 460 -8.27 4.99 3.15
N PRO A 461 -9.20 5.97 3.08
CA PRO A 461 -10.61 5.66 2.93
C PRO A 461 -10.90 5.01 1.57
N LEU A 462 -11.63 3.89 1.60
CA LEU A 462 -12.23 3.28 0.42
C LEU A 462 -13.72 3.63 0.34
N VAL A 463 -14.22 3.78 -0.89
CA VAL A 463 -15.64 3.87 -1.21
C VAL A 463 -16.29 2.56 -0.78
N SER A 464 -17.25 2.64 0.15
CA SER A 464 -18.00 1.48 0.60
C SER A 464 -19.13 1.17 -0.38
N THR A 465 -19.36 -0.10 -0.68
CA THR A 465 -20.67 -0.57 -1.11
C THR A 465 -21.43 -1.12 0.12
N PRO A 466 -22.78 -1.12 0.15
CA PRO A 466 -23.54 -1.61 1.31
C PRO A 466 -23.28 -3.09 1.65
N ALA A 467 -22.82 -3.88 0.68
CA ALA A 467 -22.66 -5.32 0.80
C ALA A 467 -21.29 -5.77 1.35
N HIS A 468 -20.23 -4.97 1.24
CA HIS A 468 -18.87 -5.42 1.54
C HIS A 468 -18.05 -4.38 2.32
N GLN A 469 -17.49 -4.80 3.45
CA GLN A 469 -16.36 -4.10 4.05
C GLN A 469 -15.10 -4.51 3.30
N LEU A 470 -14.37 -3.53 2.78
CA LEU A 470 -13.15 -3.77 2.04
C LEU A 470 -11.99 -3.30 2.91
N SER A 471 -10.98 -4.14 3.04
CA SER A 471 -9.68 -3.73 3.53
C SER A 471 -8.58 -4.34 2.68
N ALA A 472 -7.47 -3.62 2.57
CA ALA A 472 -6.30 -4.07 1.85
C ALA A 472 -5.05 -3.37 2.38
N THR A 473 -3.95 -4.12 2.33
CA THR A 473 -2.59 -3.62 2.56
C THR A 473 -1.80 -3.86 1.27
N ALA A 474 -1.16 -2.81 0.75
CA ALA A 474 -0.25 -2.92 -0.39
C ALA A 474 1.16 -3.27 0.12
N PRO A 475 1.81 -4.33 -0.37
CA PRO A 475 3.15 -4.74 0.08
C PRO A 475 4.22 -3.65 -0.04
N GLU A 476 4.06 -2.75 -1.02
CA GLU A 476 4.99 -1.67 -1.34
C GLU A 476 4.76 -0.41 -0.47
N ALA A 477 3.66 -0.36 0.28
CA ALA A 477 3.23 0.79 1.08
C ALA A 477 3.18 0.44 2.57
N PHE A 478 4.31 -0.02 3.13
CA PHE A 478 4.38 -0.37 4.56
C PHE A 478 3.85 0.76 5.45
N GLY A 479 2.89 0.43 6.31
CA GLY A 479 2.23 1.38 7.22
C GLY A 479 1.00 2.07 6.65
N ALA A 480 0.62 1.81 5.40
CA ALA A 480 -0.69 2.17 4.87
C ALA A 480 -1.71 1.06 5.15
N VAL A 481 -2.90 1.46 5.57
CA VAL A 481 -4.07 0.58 5.68
C VAL A 481 -5.19 1.20 4.87
N ALA A 482 -5.61 0.55 3.79
CA ALA A 482 -6.76 0.99 3.02
C ALA A 482 -8.00 0.25 3.50
N LEU A 483 -9.07 0.97 3.82
CA LEU A 483 -10.30 0.34 4.31
C LEU A 483 -11.53 1.22 4.11
N SER A 484 -12.68 0.58 3.88
CA SER A 484 -13.97 1.27 3.90
C SER A 484 -14.36 1.63 5.33
N LEU A 485 -15.21 2.66 5.48
CA LEU A 485 -15.63 3.12 6.80
C LEU A 485 -16.25 1.97 7.62
N PRO A 486 -15.67 1.58 8.77
CA PRO A 486 -16.18 0.45 9.54
C PRO A 486 -17.55 0.74 10.15
N ARG A 487 -18.36 -0.32 10.30
CA ARG A 487 -19.69 -0.20 10.92
C ARG A 487 -19.62 0.20 12.39
N ASP A 488 -18.64 -0.35 13.11
CA ASP A 488 -18.41 -0.13 14.53
C ASP A 488 -16.93 -0.21 14.89
N SER A 489 -16.60 0.20 16.12
CA SER A 489 -15.23 0.31 16.63
C SER A 489 -14.56 -1.04 16.85
N LEU A 490 -15.32 -2.09 17.17
CA LEU A 490 -14.76 -3.43 17.34
C LEU A 490 -14.29 -3.97 15.98
N THR A 491 -15.06 -3.71 14.93
CA THR A 491 -14.70 -4.04 13.56
C THR A 491 -13.45 -3.29 13.12
N LEU A 492 -13.34 -1.99 13.42
CA LEU A 492 -12.11 -1.23 13.16
C LEU A 492 -10.90 -1.82 13.91
N ALA A 493 -11.05 -2.17 15.19
CA ALA A 493 -9.98 -2.78 15.98
C ALA A 493 -9.52 -4.12 15.39
N LEU A 494 -10.47 -4.97 15.00
CA LEU A 494 -10.19 -6.25 14.34
C LEU A 494 -9.50 -6.05 12.98
N THR A 495 -9.98 -5.12 12.16
CA THR A 495 -9.35 -4.79 10.87
C THR A 495 -7.91 -4.31 11.07
N LEU A 496 -7.63 -3.39 11.99
CA LEU A 496 -6.26 -2.95 12.26
C LEU A 496 -5.37 -4.11 12.75
N ALA A 497 -5.92 -5.00 13.58
CA ALA A 497 -5.22 -6.20 14.05
C ALA A 497 -4.92 -7.21 12.93
N HIS A 498 -5.75 -7.23 11.88
CA HIS A 498 -5.53 -8.03 10.67
C HIS A 498 -4.47 -7.39 9.77
N GLU A 499 -4.64 -6.11 9.44
CA GLU A 499 -3.80 -5.41 8.46
C GLU A 499 -2.35 -5.24 8.96
N VAL A 500 -2.12 -5.10 10.27
CA VAL A 500 -0.76 -5.08 10.81
C VAL A 500 0.00 -6.39 10.57
N GLN A 501 -0.70 -7.53 10.46
CA GLN A 501 -0.06 -8.81 10.16
C GLN A 501 0.37 -8.88 8.69
N HIS A 502 -0.47 -8.41 7.77
CA HIS A 502 -0.11 -8.27 6.35
C HIS A 502 1.11 -7.35 6.20
N ALA A 503 1.10 -6.18 6.86
CA ALA A 503 2.24 -5.26 6.83
C ALA A 503 3.52 -5.91 7.37
N LYS A 504 3.45 -6.65 8.48
CA LYS A 504 4.61 -7.36 9.06
C LYS A 504 5.20 -8.37 8.09
N LEU A 505 4.36 -9.24 7.52
CA LEU A 505 4.82 -10.33 6.69
C LEU A 505 5.27 -9.85 5.29
N ALA A 506 4.65 -8.81 4.74
CA ALA A 506 5.12 -8.13 3.54
C ALA A 506 6.54 -7.56 3.72
N ALA A 507 6.78 -6.81 4.81
CA ALA A 507 8.11 -6.27 5.10
C ALA A 507 9.15 -7.37 5.37
N LEU A 508 8.76 -8.45 6.06
CA LEU A 508 9.62 -9.61 6.28
C LEU A 508 10.02 -10.27 4.94
N ALA A 509 9.07 -10.43 4.02
CA ALA A 509 9.28 -11.09 2.74
C ALA A 509 10.29 -10.36 1.84
N HIS A 510 10.51 -9.05 2.04
CA HIS A 510 11.57 -8.31 1.37
C HIS A 510 12.99 -8.70 1.83
N ALA A 511 13.14 -9.22 3.04
CA ALA A 511 14.43 -9.59 3.62
C ALA A 511 14.65 -11.12 3.68
N VAL A 512 13.58 -11.89 3.79
CA VAL A 512 13.62 -13.35 3.94
C VAL A 512 12.62 -13.99 2.99
N ARG A 513 13.13 -14.79 2.05
CA ARG A 513 12.31 -15.59 1.16
C ARG A 513 11.68 -16.75 1.96
N LEU A 514 10.35 -16.83 1.97
CA LEU A 514 9.62 -17.87 2.73
C LEU A 514 9.08 -18.99 1.81
N THR A 515 8.75 -18.69 0.57
CA THR A 515 8.23 -19.67 -0.41
C THR A 515 9.14 -19.80 -1.62
N GLU A 516 9.04 -20.92 -2.32
CA GLU A 516 9.56 -21.05 -3.68
C GLU A 516 8.81 -20.12 -4.67
N PRO A 517 9.30 -19.88 -5.90
CA PRO A 517 8.64 -18.96 -6.83
C PRO A 517 7.27 -19.53 -7.21
N ASP A 518 6.33 -18.70 -7.65
CA ASP A 518 5.05 -19.24 -8.15
C ASP A 518 5.30 -20.22 -9.31
N ASP A 519 4.73 -21.41 -9.23
CA ASP A 519 4.77 -22.44 -10.29
C ASP A 519 3.42 -22.56 -11.01
N GLY A 520 2.48 -21.66 -10.73
CA GLY A 520 1.13 -21.72 -11.26
C GLY A 520 0.17 -22.55 -10.41
N THR A 521 0.65 -23.31 -9.41
CA THR A 521 -0.23 -24.05 -8.51
C THR A 521 -1.11 -23.08 -7.72
N ARG A 522 -2.39 -23.41 -7.57
CA ARG A 522 -3.36 -22.62 -6.81
C ARG A 522 -3.98 -23.43 -5.69
N TYR A 523 -4.24 -22.76 -4.58
CA TYR A 523 -4.66 -23.35 -3.33
C TYR A 523 -5.99 -22.74 -2.87
N TYR A 524 -6.78 -23.54 -2.16
CA TYR A 524 -8.00 -23.08 -1.50
C TYR A 524 -7.66 -22.17 -0.31
N ALA A 525 -8.32 -21.01 -0.24
CA ALA A 525 -8.22 -20.07 0.87
C ALA A 525 -9.58 -19.97 1.60
N PRO A 526 -9.70 -20.36 2.89
CA PRO A 526 -10.98 -20.41 3.61
C PRO A 526 -11.72 -19.07 3.84
N TRP A 527 -11.12 -17.95 3.43
CA TRP A 527 -11.64 -16.58 3.55
C TRP A 527 -11.90 -15.91 2.19
N ARG A 528 -11.65 -16.62 1.09
CA ARG A 528 -11.80 -16.10 -0.28
C ARG A 528 -12.39 -17.12 -1.22
N ASP A 529 -12.99 -16.59 -2.27
CA ASP A 529 -13.68 -17.36 -3.30
C ASP A 529 -12.77 -17.79 -4.46
N ASP A 530 -11.66 -17.09 -4.68
CA ASP A 530 -10.68 -17.36 -5.73
C ASP A 530 -9.52 -18.26 -5.25
N PRO A 531 -8.95 -19.10 -6.14
CA PRO A 531 -7.74 -19.88 -5.85
C PRO A 531 -6.51 -18.99 -5.70
N ARG A 532 -5.64 -19.27 -4.73
CA ARG A 532 -4.50 -18.41 -4.38
C ARG A 532 -3.16 -19.07 -4.68
N PRO A 533 -2.14 -18.33 -5.17
CA PRO A 533 -0.77 -18.84 -5.15
C PRO A 533 -0.28 -19.05 -3.72
N LEU A 534 0.76 -19.88 -3.53
CA LEU A 534 1.23 -20.29 -2.20
C LEU A 534 1.65 -19.10 -1.32
N HIS A 535 2.34 -18.11 -1.89
CA HIS A 535 2.78 -16.92 -1.15
C HIS A 535 1.57 -16.12 -0.62
N ALA A 536 0.48 -16.02 -1.39
CA ALA A 536 -0.72 -15.32 -0.98
C ALA A 536 -1.51 -16.12 0.08
N LEU A 537 -1.51 -17.46 -0.02
CA LEU A 537 -2.06 -18.31 1.05
C LEU A 537 -1.27 -18.12 2.35
N LEU A 538 0.06 -18.01 2.30
CA LEU A 538 0.90 -17.73 3.47
C LEU A 538 0.55 -16.38 4.11
N GLN A 539 0.43 -15.32 3.30
CA GLN A 539 0.02 -13.98 3.76
C GLN A 539 -1.33 -14.03 4.49
N GLY A 540 -2.36 -14.59 3.83
CA GLY A 540 -3.68 -14.71 4.42
C GLY A 540 -3.69 -15.58 5.67
N THR A 541 -2.95 -16.69 5.70
CA THR A 541 -2.87 -17.57 6.89
C THR A 541 -2.29 -16.83 8.09
N TYR A 542 -1.25 -16.03 7.87
CA TYR A 542 -0.61 -15.24 8.93
C TYR A 542 -1.53 -14.13 9.46
N ALA A 543 -2.24 -13.42 8.58
CA ALA A 543 -3.22 -12.42 8.98
C ALA A 543 -4.39 -13.02 9.79
N HIS A 544 -4.93 -14.15 9.32
CA HIS A 544 -6.01 -14.84 10.00
C HIS A 544 -5.57 -15.55 11.30
N LEU A 545 -4.28 -15.85 11.48
CA LEU A 545 -3.73 -16.22 12.79
C LEU A 545 -3.83 -15.06 13.80
N GLY A 546 -3.65 -13.82 13.33
CA GLY A 546 -3.90 -12.61 14.09
C GLY A 546 -5.38 -12.46 14.46
N VAL A 547 -6.29 -12.68 13.50
CA VAL A 547 -7.75 -12.69 13.71
C VAL A 547 -8.17 -13.76 14.73
N LEU A 548 -7.63 -14.97 14.61
CA LEU A 548 -7.84 -16.04 15.58
C LEU A 548 -7.41 -15.60 16.98
N SER A 549 -6.22 -15.01 17.10
CA SER A 549 -5.69 -14.53 18.38
C SER A 549 -6.50 -13.36 18.96
N PHE A 550 -7.10 -12.53 18.10
CA PHE A 550 -8.02 -11.48 18.49
C PHE A 550 -9.28 -12.08 19.12
N TRP A 551 -9.99 -12.95 18.40
CA TRP A 551 -11.23 -13.55 18.91
C TRP A 551 -11.02 -14.45 20.12
N GLY A 552 -9.88 -15.14 20.20
CA GLY A 552 -9.51 -15.96 21.36
C GLY A 552 -9.44 -15.14 22.65
N ARG A 553 -8.96 -13.89 22.58
CA ARG A 553 -8.99 -12.95 23.71
C ARG A 553 -10.34 -12.26 23.86
N GLN A 554 -10.87 -11.69 22.78
CA GLN A 554 -12.06 -10.85 22.80
C GLN A 554 -13.27 -11.59 23.38
N ARG A 555 -13.45 -12.87 23.04
CA ARG A 555 -14.57 -13.69 23.55
C ARG A 555 -14.68 -13.63 25.07
N GLY A 556 -13.56 -13.57 25.81
CA GLY A 556 -13.53 -13.50 27.28
C GLY A 556 -14.18 -12.25 27.87
N HIS A 557 -14.32 -11.20 27.07
CA HIS A 557 -14.84 -9.90 27.48
C HIS A 557 -16.23 -9.59 26.92
N GLU A 558 -16.79 -10.50 26.12
CA GLU A 558 -18.13 -10.38 25.56
C GLU A 558 -19.19 -11.08 26.42
N THR A 559 -20.44 -10.63 26.32
CA THR A 559 -21.58 -11.24 27.02
C THR A 559 -22.75 -11.48 26.07
N GLY A 560 -23.69 -12.34 26.48
CA GLY A 560 -24.93 -12.60 25.73
C GLY A 560 -24.71 -12.98 24.26
N GLY A 561 -25.44 -12.32 23.35
CA GLY A 561 -25.33 -12.56 21.91
C GLY A 561 -23.95 -12.24 21.33
N ALA A 562 -23.25 -11.24 21.87
CA ALA A 562 -21.91 -10.88 21.44
C ALA A 562 -20.89 -11.98 21.80
N ARG A 563 -21.05 -12.61 22.98
CA ARG A 563 -20.25 -13.77 23.38
C ARG A 563 -20.44 -14.95 22.43
N ALA A 564 -21.70 -15.30 22.13
CA ALA A 564 -22.02 -16.40 21.22
C ALA A 564 -21.44 -16.17 19.81
N ARG A 565 -21.46 -14.92 19.34
CA ARG A 565 -20.81 -14.52 18.09
C ARG A 565 -19.29 -14.69 18.17
N ALA A 566 -18.64 -14.15 19.21
CA ALA A 566 -17.19 -14.23 19.38
C ALA A 566 -16.70 -15.69 19.49
N ASP A 567 -17.45 -16.55 20.19
CA ASP A 567 -17.17 -18.00 20.25
C ASP A 567 -17.26 -18.66 18.86
N THR A 568 -18.24 -18.27 18.04
CA THR A 568 -18.41 -18.79 16.67
C THR A 568 -17.29 -18.34 15.74
N GLU A 569 -16.90 -17.06 15.81
CA GLU A 569 -15.77 -16.52 15.04
C GLU A 569 -14.46 -17.18 15.46
N PHE A 570 -14.20 -17.32 16.77
CA PHE A 570 -13.03 -18.04 17.27
C PHE A 570 -12.96 -19.48 16.72
N ALA A 571 -14.08 -20.22 16.76
CA ALA A 571 -14.17 -21.57 16.24
C ALA A 571 -13.91 -21.63 14.72
N ARG A 572 -14.51 -20.71 13.95
CA ARG A 572 -14.31 -20.59 12.50
C ARG A 572 -12.85 -20.37 12.15
N TRP A 573 -12.19 -19.42 12.81
CA TRP A 573 -10.81 -19.07 12.48
C TRP A 573 -9.81 -20.14 12.91
N ARG A 574 -10.11 -20.95 13.94
CA ARG A 574 -9.33 -22.17 14.26
C ARG A 574 -9.33 -23.14 13.08
N LEU A 575 -10.50 -23.46 12.53
CA LEU A 575 -10.63 -24.39 11.41
C LEU A 575 -9.96 -23.85 10.14
N ALA A 576 -10.19 -22.58 9.83
CA ALA A 576 -9.63 -21.92 8.66
C ALA A 576 -8.09 -21.91 8.68
N VAL A 577 -7.49 -21.46 9.78
CA VAL A 577 -6.03 -21.39 9.92
C VAL A 577 -5.40 -22.79 9.96
N ALA A 578 -6.05 -23.76 10.61
CA ALA A 578 -5.58 -25.15 10.62
C ALA A 578 -5.47 -25.73 9.20
N GLY A 579 -6.55 -25.67 8.43
CA GLY A 579 -6.58 -26.20 7.07
C GLY A 579 -5.62 -25.48 6.11
N ALA A 580 -5.47 -24.15 6.25
CA ALA A 580 -4.53 -23.39 5.44
C ALA A 580 -3.05 -23.72 5.80
N LEU A 581 -2.73 -23.92 7.08
CA LEU A 581 -1.40 -24.39 7.49
C LEU A 581 -1.11 -25.82 7.01
N ASP A 582 -2.11 -26.71 7.00
CA ASP A 582 -1.97 -28.05 6.42
C ASP A 582 -1.63 -27.96 4.93
N ALA A 583 -2.33 -27.11 4.17
CA ALA A 583 -2.05 -26.88 2.76
C ALA A 583 -0.65 -26.28 2.52
N LEU A 584 -0.23 -25.30 3.34
CA LEU A 584 1.09 -24.68 3.24
C LEU A 584 2.21 -25.70 3.48
N THR A 585 2.11 -26.48 4.57
CA THR A 585 3.14 -27.47 4.93
C THR A 585 3.13 -28.68 3.99
N GLY A 586 1.96 -29.11 3.52
CA GLY A 586 1.81 -30.19 2.54
C GLY A 586 2.21 -29.82 1.12
N SER A 587 2.43 -28.52 0.82
CA SER A 587 2.82 -28.08 -0.52
C SER A 587 4.20 -28.58 -0.95
N GLY A 588 5.12 -28.80 0.00
CA GLY A 588 6.53 -29.08 -0.30
C GLY A 588 7.29 -27.89 -0.94
N ARG A 589 6.71 -26.68 -0.90
CA ARG A 589 7.24 -25.48 -1.59
C ARG A 589 7.53 -24.31 -0.65
N LEU A 590 7.65 -24.60 0.65
CA LEU A 590 8.23 -23.67 1.61
C LEU A 590 9.75 -23.79 1.56
N THR A 591 10.45 -22.66 1.66
CA THR A 591 11.89 -22.66 1.91
C THR A 591 12.17 -23.16 3.34
N PRO A 592 13.43 -23.51 3.71
CA PRO A 592 13.76 -23.85 5.10
C PRO A 592 13.39 -22.74 6.10
N ALA A 593 13.42 -21.46 5.69
CA ALA A 593 12.95 -20.36 6.53
C ALA A 593 11.41 -20.35 6.63
N GLY A 594 10.72 -20.59 5.52
CA GLY A 594 9.27 -20.72 5.45
C GLY A 594 8.72 -21.86 6.31
N GLU A 595 9.39 -23.01 6.33
CA GLU A 595 9.02 -24.14 7.19
C GLU A 595 9.13 -23.78 8.68
N ARG A 596 10.24 -23.15 9.10
CA ARG A 596 10.38 -22.64 10.47
C ARG A 596 9.32 -21.61 10.80
N PHE A 597 9.00 -20.73 9.85
CA PHE A 597 7.96 -19.72 10.04
C PHE A 597 6.57 -20.35 10.22
N ALA A 598 6.23 -21.33 9.37
CA ALA A 598 4.98 -22.09 9.47
C ALA A 598 4.89 -22.91 10.78
N ALA A 599 6.02 -23.46 11.25
CA ALA A 599 6.08 -24.15 12.55
C ALA A 599 5.77 -23.20 13.72
N GLY A 600 6.24 -21.95 13.67
CA GLY A 600 5.89 -20.91 14.65
C GLY A 600 4.39 -20.60 14.65
N MET A 601 3.79 -20.44 13.47
CA MET A 601 2.34 -20.23 13.33
C MET A 601 1.56 -21.42 13.89
N ARG A 602 2.01 -22.65 13.59
CA ARG A 602 1.44 -23.90 14.10
C ARG A 602 1.53 -23.99 15.62
N ALA A 603 2.63 -23.50 16.23
CA ALA A 603 2.76 -23.45 17.68
C ALA A 603 1.73 -22.50 18.32
N THR A 604 1.48 -21.34 17.70
CA THR A 604 0.41 -20.43 18.13
C THR A 604 -0.98 -21.06 17.97
N LEU A 605 -1.26 -21.66 16.81
CA LEU A 605 -2.53 -22.36 16.59
C LEU A 605 -2.76 -23.45 17.65
N ARG A 606 -1.75 -24.27 17.97
CA ARG A 606 -1.87 -25.33 18.99
C ARG A 606 -2.29 -24.81 20.36
N ARG A 607 -1.79 -23.62 20.77
CA ARG A 607 -2.24 -23.00 22.03
C ARG A 607 -3.71 -22.64 21.99
N TRP A 608 -4.19 -22.05 20.90
CA TRP A 608 -5.61 -21.74 20.73
C TRP A 608 -6.50 -22.98 20.54
N MET A 609 -5.93 -24.08 20.06
CA MET A 609 -6.67 -25.34 19.93
C MET A 609 -6.99 -25.98 21.28
N ALA A 610 -6.19 -25.71 22.32
CA ALA A 610 -6.41 -26.21 23.67
C ALA A 610 -7.63 -25.57 24.37
N ASP A 611 -8.02 -24.37 23.96
CA ASP A 611 -9.17 -23.67 24.54
C ASP A 611 -10.49 -24.38 24.20
N THR A 612 -11.40 -24.41 25.15
CA THR A 612 -12.74 -24.97 24.96
C THR A 612 -13.61 -24.07 24.08
N VAL A 613 -14.45 -24.69 23.26
CA VAL A 613 -15.41 -24.02 22.37
C VAL A 613 -16.80 -24.62 22.64
N PRO A 614 -17.83 -23.79 22.86
CA PRO A 614 -19.19 -24.30 22.98
C PRO A 614 -19.61 -25.10 21.74
N VAL A 615 -20.26 -26.25 21.94
CA VAL A 615 -20.67 -27.16 20.85
C VAL A 615 -21.46 -26.41 19.77
N THR A 616 -22.36 -25.52 20.17
CA THR A 616 -23.17 -24.71 19.25
C THR A 616 -22.33 -23.78 18.38
N ALA A 617 -21.26 -23.20 18.91
CA ALA A 617 -20.32 -22.38 18.17
C ALA A 617 -19.49 -23.21 17.19
N ALA A 618 -19.02 -24.39 17.62
CA ALA A 618 -18.30 -25.32 16.76
C ALA A 618 -19.16 -25.79 15.58
N SER A 619 -20.40 -26.25 15.82
CA SER A 619 -21.29 -26.70 14.75
C SER A 619 -21.63 -25.59 13.74
N ARG A 620 -21.77 -24.34 14.20
CA ARG A 620 -21.97 -23.18 13.30
C ARG A 620 -20.74 -22.91 12.44
N ALA A 621 -19.55 -22.98 13.04
CA ALA A 621 -18.29 -22.81 12.33
C ALA A 621 -18.09 -23.90 11.26
N ASP A 622 -18.32 -25.18 11.61
CA ASP A 622 -18.23 -26.32 10.68
C ASP A 622 -19.19 -26.15 9.50
N THR A 623 -20.45 -25.82 9.79
CA THR A 623 -21.48 -25.60 8.75
C THR A 623 -21.06 -24.49 7.78
N ARG A 624 -20.51 -23.39 8.30
CA ARG A 624 -20.06 -22.25 7.50
C ARG A 624 -18.82 -22.60 6.66
N ALA A 625 -17.85 -23.30 7.24
CA ALA A 625 -16.65 -23.74 6.53
C ALA A 625 -16.99 -24.74 5.41
N ALA A 626 -17.85 -25.73 5.70
CA ALA A 626 -18.30 -26.71 4.71
C ALA A 626 -19.09 -26.06 3.56
N ARG A 627 -19.96 -25.08 3.87
CA ARG A 627 -20.68 -24.31 2.85
C ARG A 627 -19.73 -23.52 1.96
N HIS A 628 -18.78 -22.79 2.54
CA HIS A 628 -17.79 -22.02 1.78
C HIS A 628 -16.95 -22.94 0.88
N ARG A 629 -16.44 -24.05 1.42
CA ARG A 629 -15.65 -25.01 0.66
C ARG A 629 -16.43 -25.58 -0.54
N ARG A 630 -17.68 -26.00 -0.34
CA ARG A 630 -18.53 -26.48 -1.45
C ARG A 630 -18.74 -25.42 -2.53
N ALA A 631 -19.00 -24.17 -2.14
CA ALA A 631 -19.19 -23.06 -3.08
C ALA A 631 -17.89 -22.69 -3.81
N TRP A 632 -16.74 -22.82 -3.16
CA TRP A 632 -15.44 -22.64 -3.80
C TRP A 632 -15.17 -23.77 -4.80
N GLU A 633 -15.37 -25.03 -4.41
CA GLU A 633 -15.17 -26.19 -5.28
C GLU A 633 -16.11 -26.14 -6.50
N SER A 634 -17.35 -25.68 -6.36
CA SER A 634 -18.25 -25.54 -7.51
C SER A 634 -17.83 -24.45 -8.50
N ARG A 635 -17.09 -23.43 -8.05
CA ARG A 635 -16.65 -22.30 -8.88
C ARG A 635 -15.29 -22.52 -9.55
N ASN A 636 -14.46 -23.37 -8.97
CA ASN A 636 -13.05 -23.54 -9.33
C ASN A 636 -12.71 -24.97 -9.77
N ARG A 637 -13.72 -25.74 -10.20
CA ARG A 637 -13.58 -27.10 -10.75
C ARG A 637 -13.30 -27.08 -12.24
#